data_AF-A0A956DHS3-F1
#
_entry.id   AF-A0A956DHS3-F1
#
_cell.length_a   1.000
_cell.length_b   1.000
_cell.length_c   1.000
_cell.angle_alpha   90.00
_cell.angle_beta   90.00
_cell.angle_gamma   90.00
#
_symmetry.space_group_name_H-M   'P 1'
#
loop_
_entity.id
_entity.type
_entity.pdbx_description
1 polymer ?
#
loop_
_entity_poly.entity_id
_entity_poly.type
_entity_poly.pdbx_seq_one_letter_code
_entity_poly.pdbx_strand_id
1 'polypeptide(L)'
;MSPRSSFRAFAIVGFLFANAGCGADDGMGTGGGGGAPTQSCDASGDSDGDGRCDALDNCPNTWNEDQYDRDSDGIGDACDPDSVCAGMGGDGDEDDVCQAFDNCPMVANPGQEDADGDGLGDACDTEDSSCDPVGGDTDGDGVCNPYDNCVGTANEDQLDGDGDGLGDACDPVDGVDVCAGKGGDADADDVCQSFDNCPDVPNPDQIDQDSDGIGDACDGTPLPCDDFGGDSDNDTICDDLDNCPNVSNPNQVDLDSDGIGDVCDPSPPTNTGDPTCLGLGGDPDNDNFCTYYDNCPTVSNPTQADTDLDGIGDACDVETCDGLDNDGDNTVDEGFPDADSDNIADCVDSCPNQPFADGDSDGIDDCVDPCPNDPLNDIDNDNICGDVDNCPNVASLNQMDKDNDGIGDVCDVEECDGISNDDDYLIDEGLPDGDGDGVCDLIDPCLADPFNDLDQDGHCGDVDNCPAVANPNQTDADNDGIGDECDLDSPVGCGSAATLNAPGAVPLPTNVAIAAAAADPTSSRLYLAMKATSASYGNELVAVDPTTSPPSVLWSVPAGSDPRTLAIAADGSVAHVGLWGAGAVRAVNLGLRRACYVFPVGTDPSYGSLRPGDLEVLPSHPETVLISMRTPSISPDFRGVRVYDRGAPRPVQTAVHTGSRQITIASDQTAYGYNNASTGFGFYKLDISPSGVTYDWTYGGIVQSFNVDILYEGGKVFSTNGTVVDPTIPVALGTFSVANSPCAADSAFGEAYFAVSASTIAVYDTTSYLLERNVAVTGTASGSPLAVVRWGSQGLAVVTANGVSVAASGAGP
;
A
#
# COMPACT_ATOMS: atom_id res chain seq x y z
N MET A 1 19.86 82.89 -53.41
CA MET A 1 19.19 83.99 -52.67
C MET A 1 17.69 83.68 -52.71
N SER A 2 16.95 83.44 -51.63
CA SER A 2 16.65 84.20 -50.39
C SER A 2 15.13 84.39 -50.35
N PRO A 3 14.49 84.42 -49.17
CA PRO A 3 14.27 85.70 -48.49
C PRO A 3 14.39 85.56 -46.97
N ARG A 4 15.34 86.24 -46.31
CA ARG A 4 15.06 87.52 -45.64
C ARG A 4 13.76 88.22 -46.11
N SER A 5 12.90 88.56 -45.14
CA SER A 5 11.80 89.54 -45.16
C SER A 5 10.42 89.16 -45.74
N SER A 6 9.39 89.49 -44.95
CA SER A 6 7.99 89.85 -45.30
C SER A 6 7.04 88.84 -45.98
N PHE A 7 5.74 89.07 -45.74
CA PHE A 7 4.53 88.65 -46.49
C PHE A 7 3.65 87.48 -46.00
N ARG A 8 2.35 87.84 -46.04
CA ARG A 8 1.09 87.12 -45.85
C ARG A 8 0.97 85.80 -46.60
N ALA A 9 0.12 84.93 -46.05
CA ALA A 9 -1.06 84.29 -46.67
C ALA A 9 -1.09 82.80 -46.31
N PHE A 10 -2.00 82.37 -45.44
CA PHE A 10 -3.39 82.00 -45.73
C PHE A 10 -3.50 80.63 -46.40
N ALA A 11 -4.36 79.81 -45.78
CA ALA A 11 -5.27 78.86 -46.42
C ALA A 11 -4.63 77.54 -46.92
N ILE A 12 -5.26 76.37 -46.79
CA ILE A 12 -6.68 76.01 -46.65
C ILE A 12 -6.68 74.57 -46.07
N VAL A 13 -7.34 74.28 -44.93
CA VAL A 13 -8.78 73.94 -44.78
C VAL A 13 -9.13 72.65 -45.54
N GLY A 14 -9.69 71.61 -44.93
CA GLY A 14 -10.15 71.41 -43.58
C GLY A 14 -11.21 70.31 -43.53
N PHE A 15 -11.69 70.07 -42.30
CA PHE A 15 -12.99 69.50 -41.92
C PHE A 15 -13.20 67.98 -42.22
N LEU A 16 -13.91 67.18 -41.42
CA LEU A 16 -14.63 67.34 -40.15
C LEU A 16 -15.07 65.94 -39.67
N PHE A 17 -15.25 65.85 -38.35
CA PHE A 17 -16.26 65.09 -37.62
C PHE A 17 -16.24 63.54 -37.57
N ALA A 18 -16.05 63.09 -36.33
CA ALA A 18 -17.03 62.40 -35.48
C ALA A 18 -17.23 60.88 -35.61
N ASN A 19 -17.03 60.25 -34.44
CA ASN A 19 -17.88 59.28 -33.73
C ASN A 19 -18.33 57.96 -34.36
N ALA A 20 -18.27 56.96 -33.45
CA ALA A 20 -19.20 55.84 -33.24
C ALA A 20 -19.05 54.58 -34.08
N GLY A 21 -18.86 53.46 -33.37
CA GLY A 21 -19.94 52.48 -33.24
C GLY A 21 -19.74 51.13 -33.93
N CYS A 22 -19.73 50.08 -33.10
CA CYS A 22 -20.32 48.74 -33.23
C CYS A 22 -20.28 47.95 -34.56
N GLY A 23 -19.98 46.65 -34.42
CA GLY A 23 -20.84 45.61 -34.98
C GLY A 23 -20.17 44.46 -35.73
N ALA A 24 -20.03 43.33 -35.02
CA ALA A 24 -20.40 41.94 -35.35
C ALA A 24 -20.12 41.30 -36.73
N ASP A 25 -19.64 40.04 -36.61
CA ASP A 25 -19.95 38.82 -37.36
C ASP A 25 -19.60 38.68 -38.85
N ASP A 26 -18.69 37.74 -39.16
CA ASP A 26 -18.99 36.41 -39.74
C ASP A 26 -17.77 35.83 -40.49
N GLY A 27 -17.49 34.54 -40.29
CA GLY A 27 -17.06 33.67 -41.40
C GLY A 27 -15.68 32.99 -41.32
N MET A 28 -15.73 31.67 -41.18
CA MET A 28 -14.64 30.67 -41.27
C MET A 28 -13.71 30.81 -42.50
N GLY A 29 -12.43 30.48 -42.33
CA GLY A 29 -11.48 30.27 -43.43
C GLY A 29 -10.13 29.73 -42.96
N THR A 30 -9.79 28.53 -43.43
CA THR A 30 -8.62 27.69 -43.15
C THR A 30 -7.25 28.28 -43.51
N GLY A 31 -6.24 28.00 -42.66
CA GLY A 31 -4.88 27.58 -43.06
C GLY A 31 -3.81 28.65 -43.35
N GLY A 32 -2.64 28.51 -42.69
CA GLY A 32 -1.33 28.93 -43.20
C GLY A 32 -0.61 30.00 -42.36
N GLY A 33 0.49 29.59 -41.71
CA GLY A 33 1.37 30.46 -40.94
C GLY A 33 2.15 31.50 -41.76
N GLY A 34 2.67 32.49 -41.05
CA GLY A 34 3.57 33.52 -41.56
C GLY A 34 3.62 34.71 -40.59
N GLY A 35 4.74 34.85 -39.87
CA GLY A 35 4.95 35.79 -38.77
C GLY A 35 4.74 37.27 -39.10
N ALA A 36 4.43 38.03 -38.05
CA ALA A 36 4.34 39.48 -38.04
C ALA A 36 5.72 40.13 -38.26
N PRO A 37 5.81 41.32 -38.88
CA PRO A 37 7.09 41.94 -39.17
C PRO A 37 7.66 42.62 -37.92
N THR A 38 8.78 42.12 -37.39
CA THR A 38 9.60 42.83 -36.40
C THR A 38 10.24 44.05 -37.07
N GLN A 39 10.07 45.23 -36.48
CA GLN A 39 10.79 46.44 -36.89
C GLN A 39 12.24 46.30 -36.40
N SER A 40 13.15 45.98 -37.33
CA SER A 40 14.59 45.92 -37.07
C SER A 40 15.15 47.31 -36.70
N CYS A 41 15.74 47.40 -35.51
CA CYS A 41 16.71 48.42 -35.11
C CYS A 41 18.09 48.07 -35.68
N ASP A 42 18.97 49.06 -35.84
CA ASP A 42 20.40 48.84 -36.10
C ASP A 42 21.06 48.32 -34.80
N ALA A 43 22.11 47.50 -34.89
CA ALA A 43 22.79 46.83 -33.76
C ALA A 43 23.52 47.79 -32.77
N SER A 44 23.15 49.07 -32.78
CA SER A 44 23.62 50.13 -31.88
C SER A 44 22.51 50.68 -30.98
N GLY A 45 21.32 50.07 -30.99
CA GLY A 45 20.17 50.44 -30.14
C GLY A 45 19.33 49.23 -29.68
N ASP A 46 19.99 48.08 -29.60
CA ASP A 46 19.58 46.81 -28.98
C ASP A 46 20.82 46.37 -28.20
N SER A 47 20.81 46.60 -26.89
CA SER A 47 22.00 46.60 -26.04
C SER A 47 22.36 45.20 -25.52
N ASP A 48 21.44 44.25 -25.48
CA ASP A 48 21.65 42.85 -25.09
C ASP A 48 21.47 41.84 -26.24
N GLY A 49 20.96 42.27 -27.39
CA GLY A 49 20.90 41.49 -28.62
C GLY A 49 19.72 40.52 -28.68
N ASP A 50 18.65 40.76 -27.92
CA ASP A 50 17.46 39.89 -27.89
C ASP A 50 16.47 40.13 -29.06
N GLY A 51 16.74 41.13 -29.88
CA GLY A 51 15.91 41.48 -31.04
C GLY A 51 14.84 42.54 -30.77
N ARG A 52 14.77 43.09 -29.55
CA ARG A 52 14.00 44.28 -29.17
C ARG A 52 14.92 45.49 -29.13
N CYS A 53 14.38 46.67 -29.47
CA CYS A 53 15.16 47.90 -29.35
C CYS A 53 15.05 48.40 -27.91
N ASP A 54 16.13 48.93 -27.31
CA ASP A 54 16.18 49.46 -25.92
C ASP A 54 15.00 50.38 -25.54
N ALA A 55 14.38 51.06 -26.51
CA ALA A 55 13.27 51.98 -26.28
C ALA A 55 11.88 51.30 -26.18
N LEU A 56 11.80 50.02 -26.53
CA LEU A 56 10.60 49.17 -26.54
C LEU A 56 10.86 47.86 -25.78
N ASP A 57 12.02 47.79 -25.13
CA ASP A 57 12.51 46.67 -24.36
C ASP A 57 12.28 46.97 -22.87
N ASN A 58 11.53 46.11 -22.17
CA ASN A 58 11.31 46.23 -20.74
C ASN A 58 12.49 45.70 -19.91
N CYS A 59 13.50 45.10 -20.53
CA CYS A 59 14.81 44.82 -19.95
C CYS A 59 15.99 45.20 -20.88
N PRO A 60 16.26 46.50 -21.10
CA PRO A 60 17.21 46.98 -22.12
C PRO A 60 18.67 46.52 -22.02
N ASN A 61 19.08 45.75 -21.02
CA ASN A 61 20.43 45.21 -20.90
C ASN A 61 20.45 43.74 -20.45
N THR A 62 19.28 43.10 -20.37
CA THR A 62 19.11 41.72 -19.95
C THR A 62 18.18 41.02 -20.94
N TRP A 63 18.76 40.11 -21.70
CA TRP A 63 18.09 39.41 -22.80
C TRP A 63 16.73 38.81 -22.39
N ASN A 64 15.62 39.27 -22.98
CA ASN A 64 14.26 38.75 -22.77
C ASN A 64 13.31 39.01 -23.96
N GLU A 65 13.47 38.24 -25.04
CA GLU A 65 12.76 38.43 -26.32
C GLU A 65 11.21 38.46 -26.19
N ASP A 66 10.69 37.77 -25.17
CA ASP A 66 9.27 37.59 -24.86
C ASP A 66 8.63 38.79 -24.15
N GLN A 67 9.42 39.63 -23.49
CA GLN A 67 9.00 40.85 -22.81
C GLN A 67 7.91 40.60 -21.75
N TYR A 68 8.00 39.45 -21.06
CA TYR A 68 7.11 39.17 -19.93
C TYR A 68 7.34 40.22 -18.82
N ASP A 69 6.24 40.76 -18.32
CA ASP A 69 6.16 41.82 -17.30
C ASP A 69 4.85 41.54 -16.55
N ARG A 70 4.97 40.68 -15.55
CA ARG A 70 3.83 40.03 -14.87
C ARG A 70 3.01 41.02 -14.07
N ASP A 71 3.65 41.98 -13.43
CA ASP A 71 2.99 43.01 -12.61
C ASP A 71 2.68 44.30 -13.39
N SER A 72 3.13 44.39 -14.64
CA SER A 72 2.88 45.47 -15.60
C SER A 72 3.42 46.84 -15.18
N ASP A 73 4.51 46.86 -14.42
CA ASP A 73 5.15 48.09 -13.93
C ASP A 73 6.06 48.74 -15.00
N GLY A 74 6.38 48.00 -16.06
CA GLY A 74 7.20 48.42 -17.19
C GLY A 74 8.66 48.00 -17.13
N ILE A 75 9.06 47.19 -16.14
CA ILE A 75 10.31 46.44 -16.05
C ILE A 75 9.99 44.97 -16.31
N GLY A 76 10.75 44.29 -17.17
CA GLY A 76 10.46 42.88 -17.47
C GLY A 76 10.92 41.94 -16.36
N ASP A 77 10.24 40.80 -16.20
CA ASP A 77 10.54 39.78 -15.18
C ASP A 77 12.04 39.40 -15.17
N ALA A 78 12.69 39.39 -16.35
CA ALA A 78 14.10 39.03 -16.51
C ALA A 78 15.10 40.01 -15.87
N CYS A 79 14.67 41.24 -15.57
CA CYS A 79 15.51 42.29 -14.98
C CYS A 79 14.83 43.06 -13.86
N ASP A 80 13.66 42.59 -13.42
CA ASP A 80 12.91 43.13 -12.31
C ASP A 80 13.29 42.40 -11.01
N PRO A 81 14.02 43.06 -10.09
CA PRO A 81 14.37 42.47 -8.80
C PRO A 81 13.19 42.40 -7.82
N ASP A 82 12.02 42.94 -8.16
CA ASP A 82 10.83 43.03 -7.30
C ASP A 82 9.58 42.43 -7.99
N SER A 83 9.77 41.50 -8.95
CA SER A 83 8.77 41.01 -9.93
C SER A 83 7.43 40.45 -9.38
N VAL A 84 7.30 40.35 -8.04
CA VAL A 84 6.09 39.88 -7.35
C VAL A 84 5.60 40.85 -6.25
N CYS A 85 6.44 41.74 -5.69
CA CYS A 85 6.18 42.38 -4.38
C CYS A 85 5.99 43.91 -4.37
N ALA A 86 5.90 44.54 -5.54
CA ALA A 86 5.64 45.97 -5.67
C ALA A 86 4.26 46.37 -5.09
N GLY A 87 4.29 46.98 -3.90
CA GLY A 87 3.08 47.45 -3.19
C GLY A 87 2.56 46.50 -2.11
N MET A 88 3.22 45.36 -1.89
CA MET A 88 2.89 44.36 -0.86
C MET A 88 3.89 44.31 0.31
N GLY A 89 4.81 45.28 0.39
CA GLY A 89 5.77 45.40 1.51
C GLY A 89 7.23 45.15 1.12
N GLY A 90 7.47 44.64 -0.09
CA GLY A 90 8.77 44.13 -0.52
C GLY A 90 8.97 42.68 -0.06
N ASP A 91 9.97 42.03 -0.61
CA ASP A 91 10.51 40.75 -0.16
C ASP A 91 11.72 41.08 0.72
N GLY A 92 11.69 40.63 1.99
CA GLY A 92 12.63 41.08 3.03
C GLY A 92 13.95 40.32 3.06
N ASP A 93 13.92 39.09 2.59
CA ASP A 93 14.97 38.08 2.68
C ASP A 93 15.29 37.42 1.33
N GLU A 94 14.67 37.91 0.25
CA GLU A 94 14.97 37.60 -1.15
C GLU A 94 14.63 36.14 -1.52
N ASP A 95 13.47 35.67 -1.07
CA ASP A 95 12.99 34.29 -1.24
C ASP A 95 11.77 34.15 -2.18
N ASP A 96 11.40 35.24 -2.84
CA ASP A 96 10.27 35.39 -3.76
C ASP A 96 8.87 35.39 -3.10
N VAL A 97 8.79 35.50 -1.76
CA VAL A 97 7.54 35.72 -1.00
C VAL A 97 7.47 37.14 -0.45
N CYS A 98 6.33 37.80 -0.61
CA CYS A 98 6.19 39.18 -0.13
C CYS A 98 5.94 39.23 1.37
N GLN A 99 6.57 40.16 2.09
CA GLN A 99 6.47 40.37 3.55
C GLN A 99 5.04 40.41 4.15
N ALA A 100 4.01 40.66 3.34
CA ALA A 100 2.61 40.62 3.79
C ALA A 100 2.00 39.21 3.84
N PHE A 101 2.66 38.24 3.21
CA PHE A 101 2.24 36.83 3.06
C PHE A 101 3.31 35.86 3.54
N ASP A 102 4.52 36.36 3.73
CA ASP A 102 5.67 35.66 4.28
C ASP A 102 5.49 35.40 5.79
N ASN A 103 5.62 34.13 6.18
CA ASN A 103 5.47 33.65 7.56
C ASN A 103 6.82 33.62 8.28
N CYS A 104 7.92 33.88 7.55
CA CYS A 104 9.24 34.19 8.05
C CYS A 104 9.88 35.42 7.40
N PRO A 105 9.37 36.65 7.68
CA PRO A 105 9.71 37.90 6.97
C PRO A 105 11.18 38.35 6.87
N MET A 106 12.11 37.59 7.45
CA MET A 106 13.53 37.86 7.55
C MET A 106 14.39 36.60 7.37
N VAL A 107 13.80 35.44 7.08
CA VAL A 107 14.46 34.16 6.85
C VAL A 107 13.82 33.46 5.65
N ALA A 108 14.54 33.43 4.54
CA ALA A 108 14.09 32.84 3.29
C ALA A 108 13.54 31.41 3.45
N ASN A 109 12.26 31.24 3.15
CA ASN A 109 11.52 30.00 3.07
C ASN A 109 10.46 30.07 1.94
N PRO A 110 10.88 29.97 0.66
CA PRO A 110 9.99 30.14 -0.48
C PRO A 110 8.76 29.21 -0.50
N GLY A 111 8.83 28.08 0.21
CA GLY A 111 7.77 27.09 0.33
C GLY A 111 6.72 27.41 1.40
N GLN A 112 6.96 28.41 2.25
CA GLN A 112 6.02 28.92 3.25
C GLN A 112 5.47 27.82 4.19
N GLU A 113 6.25 26.77 4.41
CA GLU A 113 5.90 25.68 5.32
C GLU A 113 5.66 26.22 6.73
N ASP A 114 4.57 25.78 7.34
CA ASP A 114 4.02 26.20 8.65
C ASP A 114 3.34 24.96 9.23
N ALA A 115 4.14 24.03 9.72
CA ALA A 115 3.73 22.66 10.03
C ALA A 115 2.63 22.60 11.10
N ASP A 116 2.58 23.58 12.02
CA ASP A 116 1.58 23.65 13.09
C ASP A 116 0.47 24.71 12.85
N GLY A 117 0.62 25.54 11.82
CA GLY A 117 -0.37 26.52 11.37
C GLY A 117 -0.52 27.72 12.30
N ASP A 118 0.48 28.02 13.14
CA ASP A 118 0.45 29.12 14.09
C ASP A 118 0.73 30.50 13.45
N GLY A 119 1.21 30.50 12.20
CA GLY A 119 1.52 31.68 11.40
C GLY A 119 2.99 32.13 11.45
N LEU A 120 3.87 31.37 12.09
CA LEU A 120 5.32 31.42 11.94
C LEU A 120 5.78 30.24 11.07
N GLY A 121 6.58 30.50 10.04
CA GLY A 121 7.06 29.42 9.19
C GLY A 121 8.16 28.60 9.86
N ASP A 122 8.30 27.34 9.48
CA ASP A 122 9.27 26.38 10.05
C ASP A 122 10.69 26.95 10.07
N ALA A 123 11.07 27.73 9.04
CA ALA A 123 12.40 28.30 8.90
C ALA A 123 12.76 29.36 9.96
N CYS A 124 11.77 30.01 10.57
CA CYS A 124 11.95 31.06 11.57
C CYS A 124 11.23 30.77 12.89
N ASP A 125 10.47 29.68 12.95
CA ASP A 125 9.97 29.15 14.19
C ASP A 125 11.13 28.47 14.95
N THR A 126 11.37 28.93 16.16
CA THR A 126 12.43 28.42 17.04
C THR A 126 11.86 27.57 18.17
N GLU A 127 10.54 27.46 18.24
CA GLU A 127 9.80 26.52 19.10
C GLU A 127 9.17 25.39 18.26
N ASP A 128 9.59 25.28 16.99
CA ASP A 128 9.24 24.25 16.00
C ASP A 128 9.23 22.84 16.60
N SER A 129 8.02 22.38 16.86
CA SER A 129 7.61 20.99 16.96
C SER A 129 6.09 21.07 17.06
N SER A 130 5.38 20.54 16.06
CA SER A 130 3.99 20.02 15.91
C SER A 130 3.05 19.88 17.14
N CYS A 131 3.30 20.61 18.23
CA CYS A 131 3.08 20.22 19.62
C CYS A 131 2.56 21.36 20.50
N ASP A 132 2.35 22.57 19.95
CA ASP A 132 1.48 23.59 20.54
C ASP A 132 0.08 23.53 19.87
N PRO A 133 -1.03 23.48 20.63
CA PRO A 133 -1.16 23.62 22.08
C PRO A 133 -1.15 22.29 22.83
N VAL A 134 -0.67 21.22 22.20
CA VAL A 134 -0.92 19.86 22.66
C VAL A 134 -0.04 19.47 23.86
N GLY A 135 1.17 20.00 24.02
CA GLY A 135 1.96 19.77 25.23
C GLY A 135 3.47 20.02 25.16
N GLY A 136 3.99 20.56 24.07
CA GLY A 136 5.43 20.70 23.79
C GLY A 136 6.12 19.37 23.50
N ASP A 137 7.35 19.43 23.01
CA ASP A 137 8.27 18.30 22.81
C ASP A 137 9.51 18.56 23.69
N THR A 138 9.77 17.66 24.65
CA THR A 138 10.77 17.89 25.70
C THR A 138 12.20 17.50 25.27
N ASP A 139 12.35 16.57 24.34
CA ASP A 139 13.64 16.03 23.90
C ASP A 139 13.97 16.31 22.43
N GLY A 140 13.02 16.87 21.67
CA GLY A 140 13.23 17.48 20.37
C GLY A 140 13.36 16.46 19.26
N ASP A 141 12.58 15.40 19.32
CA ASP A 141 12.58 14.28 18.38
C ASP A 141 11.43 14.34 17.35
N GLY A 142 10.56 15.35 17.46
CA GLY A 142 9.43 15.55 16.56
C GLY A 142 8.11 14.98 17.07
N VAL A 143 8.09 14.31 18.23
CA VAL A 143 6.88 13.72 18.83
C VAL A 143 6.47 14.48 20.10
N CYS A 144 5.22 14.89 20.18
CA CYS A 144 4.75 15.73 21.29
C CYS A 144 4.63 14.96 22.60
N ASN A 145 5.00 15.56 23.73
CA ASN A 145 4.95 14.98 25.09
C ASN A 145 3.68 14.14 25.44
N PRO A 146 2.45 14.45 24.97
CA PRO A 146 1.28 13.61 25.24
C PRO A 146 1.16 12.34 24.39
N TYR A 147 1.90 12.27 23.29
CA TYR A 147 1.94 11.20 22.30
C TYR A 147 3.29 10.49 22.26
N ASP A 148 4.32 11.15 22.78
CA ASP A 148 5.67 10.64 22.94
C ASP A 148 5.71 9.61 24.07
N ASN A 149 5.94 8.35 23.70
CA ASN A 149 6.12 7.22 24.61
C ASN A 149 7.46 7.29 25.37
N CYS A 150 8.29 8.31 25.09
CA CYS A 150 9.61 8.52 25.65
C CYS A 150 10.04 9.97 25.88
N VAL A 151 9.12 10.82 26.40
CA VAL A 151 9.20 12.24 26.87
C VAL A 151 10.55 12.86 27.32
N GLY A 152 11.62 12.11 27.60
CA GLY A 152 12.94 12.69 27.85
C GLY A 152 14.10 12.02 27.11
N THR A 153 13.82 11.13 26.16
CA THR A 153 14.77 10.45 25.29
C THR A 153 14.22 10.37 23.86
N ALA A 154 14.80 11.16 22.97
CA ALA A 154 14.43 11.20 21.55
C ALA A 154 14.34 9.82 20.86
N ASN A 155 13.17 9.53 20.28
CA ASN A 155 12.81 8.36 19.47
C ASN A 155 11.62 8.69 18.52
N GLU A 156 11.96 9.37 17.43
CA GLU A 156 11.03 9.75 16.35
C GLU A 156 10.17 8.59 15.81
N ASP A 157 10.68 7.36 15.86
CA ASP A 157 10.00 6.14 15.39
C ASP A 157 8.89 5.63 16.31
N GLN A 158 8.84 6.11 17.56
CA GLN A 158 7.88 5.72 18.59
C GLN A 158 7.72 4.20 18.73
N LEU A 159 8.78 3.44 18.42
CA LEU A 159 8.74 1.98 18.55
C LEU A 159 8.47 1.63 20.01
N ASP A 160 7.46 0.79 20.21
CA ASP A 160 6.99 0.26 21.49
C ASP A 160 6.79 -1.23 21.27
N GLY A 161 7.89 -1.97 21.30
CA GLY A 161 7.98 -3.37 20.88
C GLY A 161 7.09 -4.31 21.68
N ASP A 162 6.73 -3.93 22.92
CA ASP A 162 5.92 -4.74 23.83
C ASP A 162 4.51 -4.17 24.08
N GLY A 163 4.25 -2.94 23.65
CA GLY A 163 2.97 -2.25 23.71
C GLY A 163 2.57 -1.81 25.12
N ASP A 164 3.52 -1.63 26.03
CA ASP A 164 3.27 -1.22 27.42
C ASP A 164 3.10 0.30 27.59
N GLY A 165 3.40 1.08 26.54
CA GLY A 165 3.28 2.53 26.48
C GLY A 165 4.54 3.29 26.91
N LEU A 166 5.67 2.61 27.09
CA LEU A 166 7.02 3.19 27.09
C LEU A 166 7.72 2.79 25.78
N GLY A 167 8.32 3.74 25.08
CA GLY A 167 9.05 3.41 23.84
C GLY A 167 10.38 2.71 24.11
N ASP A 168 10.86 1.95 23.14
CA ASP A 168 12.09 1.14 23.23
C ASP A 168 13.30 1.98 23.70
N ALA A 169 13.36 3.26 23.30
CA ALA A 169 14.43 4.19 23.64
C ALA A 169 14.51 4.58 25.12
N CYS A 170 13.40 4.50 25.87
CA CYS A 170 13.31 4.89 27.27
C CYS A 170 12.71 3.81 28.17
N ASP A 171 12.32 2.67 27.62
CA ASP A 171 11.87 1.51 28.36
C ASP A 171 13.08 0.82 29.02
N PRO A 172 13.17 0.80 30.37
CA PRO A 172 14.23 0.09 31.07
C PRO A 172 14.15 -1.44 30.97
N VAL A 173 13.09 -1.98 30.35
CA VAL A 173 12.85 -3.41 30.08
C VAL A 173 12.28 -3.59 28.67
N ASP A 174 12.98 -3.05 27.65
CA ASP A 174 12.69 -3.28 26.22
C ASP A 174 12.26 -4.75 25.98
N GLY A 175 11.02 -4.86 25.53
CA GLY A 175 10.20 -6.04 25.68
C GLY A 175 9.76 -6.66 24.37
N VAL A 176 10.56 -6.60 23.29
CA VAL A 176 10.57 -7.76 22.39
C VAL A 176 11.21 -8.93 23.13
N ASP A 177 10.49 -9.51 24.08
CA ASP A 177 10.84 -10.79 24.63
C ASP A 177 10.48 -11.85 23.58
N VAL A 178 11.34 -12.00 22.55
CA VAL A 178 11.41 -13.21 21.68
C VAL A 178 11.48 -14.47 22.56
N CYS A 179 11.89 -14.29 23.82
CA CYS A 179 12.14 -15.29 24.84
C CYS A 179 10.99 -15.39 25.88
N ALA A 180 9.83 -14.78 25.60
CA ALA A 180 8.63 -14.84 26.43
C ALA A 180 8.10 -16.27 26.45
N GLY A 181 8.40 -16.96 27.53
CA GLY A 181 8.14 -18.39 27.68
C GLY A 181 9.26 -19.32 27.17
N LYS A 182 10.41 -18.79 26.73
CA LYS A 182 11.62 -19.53 26.34
C LYS A 182 12.82 -19.33 27.29
N GLY A 183 12.69 -18.53 28.34
CA GLY A 183 13.68 -18.49 29.44
C GLY A 183 14.35 -17.15 29.69
N GLY A 184 13.98 -16.11 28.94
CA GLY A 184 14.61 -14.78 28.96
C GLY A 184 15.85 -14.70 28.06
N ASP A 185 16.47 -13.53 28.03
CA ASP A 185 17.77 -13.18 27.47
C ASP A 185 18.47 -12.40 28.61
N ALA A 186 19.63 -12.87 29.09
CA ALA A 186 20.22 -12.35 30.35
C ALA A 186 21.35 -11.34 30.12
N ASP A 187 21.89 -11.32 28.92
CA ASP A 187 23.04 -10.53 28.49
C ASP A 187 22.71 -9.57 27.36
N ALA A 188 21.49 -9.63 26.81
CA ALA A 188 20.88 -8.65 25.91
C ALA A 188 21.60 -8.57 24.56
N ASP A 189 21.71 -9.73 23.91
CA ASP A 189 22.33 -9.90 22.59
C ASP A 189 21.34 -10.38 21.52
N ASP A 190 20.05 -10.37 21.87
CA ASP A 190 18.90 -10.80 21.06
C ASP A 190 18.80 -12.33 20.85
N VAL A 191 19.53 -13.15 21.63
CA VAL A 191 19.44 -14.62 21.63
C VAL A 191 18.89 -15.15 22.95
N CYS A 192 17.80 -15.92 22.89
CA CYS A 192 17.16 -16.47 24.09
C CYS A 192 18.03 -17.48 24.82
N GLN A 193 18.03 -17.44 26.16
CA GLN A 193 18.74 -18.35 27.09
C GLN A 193 18.66 -19.85 26.77
N SER A 194 17.60 -20.32 26.11
CA SER A 194 17.46 -21.73 25.71
C SER A 194 18.11 -22.10 24.37
N PHE A 195 18.55 -21.09 23.62
CA PHE A 195 19.12 -21.14 22.28
C PHE A 195 20.48 -20.44 22.19
N ASP A 196 20.83 -19.69 23.22
CA ASP A 196 22.08 -18.97 23.36
C ASP A 196 23.22 -19.89 23.84
N ASN A 197 24.28 -20.01 23.02
CA ASN A 197 25.48 -20.75 23.35
C ASN A 197 26.45 -19.96 24.27
N CYS A 198 26.16 -18.69 24.58
CA CYS A 198 26.81 -17.88 25.61
C CYS A 198 25.86 -17.09 26.52
N PRO A 199 25.08 -17.76 27.39
CA PRO A 199 23.99 -17.20 28.22
C PRO A 199 24.26 -15.98 29.11
N ASP A 200 25.50 -15.52 29.24
CA ASP A 200 25.90 -14.42 30.11
C ASP A 200 26.90 -13.46 29.39
N VAL A 201 27.19 -13.64 28.10
CA VAL A 201 28.17 -12.87 27.32
C VAL A 201 27.66 -12.63 25.88
N PRO A 202 27.38 -11.35 25.50
CA PRO A 202 26.72 -11.07 24.22
C PRO A 202 27.47 -11.57 22.99
N ASN A 203 26.83 -12.39 22.18
CA ASN A 203 27.29 -12.90 20.89
C ASN A 203 26.12 -13.21 19.91
N PRO A 204 25.53 -12.16 19.30
CA PRO A 204 24.38 -12.29 18.40
C PRO A 204 24.61 -13.21 17.19
N ASP A 205 25.87 -13.46 16.82
CA ASP A 205 26.28 -14.31 15.70
C ASP A 205 26.30 -15.81 16.03
N GLN A 206 26.25 -16.18 17.31
CA GLN A 206 26.22 -17.55 17.83
C GLN A 206 27.30 -18.46 17.23
N ILE A 207 28.47 -17.90 16.89
CA ILE A 207 29.59 -18.67 16.34
C ILE A 207 30.10 -19.65 17.40
N ASP A 208 30.23 -20.92 17.00
CA ASP A 208 30.70 -22.06 17.80
C ASP A 208 31.59 -22.92 16.88
N GLN A 209 32.87 -22.54 16.78
CA GLN A 209 33.80 -23.09 15.79
C GLN A 209 34.11 -24.57 16.00
N ASP A 210 34.14 -25.03 17.24
CA ASP A 210 34.40 -26.43 17.58
C ASP A 210 33.11 -27.26 17.80
N SER A 211 31.95 -26.60 17.78
CA SER A 211 30.61 -27.17 17.89
C SER A 211 30.37 -27.92 19.20
N ASP A 212 31.03 -27.51 20.29
CA ASP A 212 30.90 -28.13 21.61
C ASP A 212 29.64 -27.66 22.38
N GLY A 213 28.97 -26.62 21.86
CA GLY A 213 27.76 -26.03 22.41
C GLY A 213 28.00 -24.84 23.35
N ILE A 214 29.24 -24.36 23.46
CA ILE A 214 29.64 -23.10 24.11
C ILE A 214 30.14 -22.17 23.00
N GLY A 215 29.56 -20.99 22.86
CA GLY A 215 29.95 -20.06 21.79
C GLY A 215 31.33 -19.46 21.99
N ASP A 216 32.00 -19.10 20.89
CA ASP A 216 33.38 -18.58 20.90
C ASP A 216 33.56 -17.36 21.84
N ALA A 217 32.50 -16.59 22.08
CA ALA A 217 32.52 -15.38 22.91
C ALA A 217 32.64 -15.65 24.42
N CYS A 218 32.12 -16.78 24.89
CA CYS A 218 32.15 -17.19 26.30
C CYS A 218 32.94 -18.48 26.52
N ASP A 219 33.39 -19.10 25.43
CA ASP A 219 34.30 -20.21 25.49
C ASP A 219 35.71 -19.74 25.83
N GLY A 220 36.29 -20.34 26.87
CA GLY A 220 37.68 -20.10 27.23
C GLY A 220 38.66 -20.77 26.27
N THR A 221 38.15 -21.63 25.38
CA THR A 221 38.91 -22.56 24.54
C THR A 221 38.29 -22.73 23.13
N PRO A 222 38.05 -21.64 22.38
CA PRO A 222 37.18 -21.58 21.18
C PRO A 222 37.75 -22.27 19.92
N LEU A 223 38.71 -23.18 20.08
CA LEU A 223 39.37 -23.89 18.99
C LEU A 223 39.19 -25.41 19.16
N PRO A 224 39.10 -26.18 18.06
CA PRO A 224 38.81 -27.63 18.06
C PRO A 224 39.80 -28.55 18.81
N CYS A 225 40.80 -27.98 19.47
CA CYS A 225 41.94 -28.69 20.01
C CYS A 225 41.82 -29.09 21.49
N ASP A 226 40.78 -28.66 22.20
CA ASP A 226 40.76 -28.81 23.66
C ASP A 226 40.23 -30.16 24.17
N ASP A 227 39.45 -30.91 23.36
CA ASP A 227 39.15 -32.32 23.64
C ASP A 227 40.31 -33.27 23.19
N PHE A 228 41.31 -32.73 22.47
CA PHE A 228 42.45 -33.44 21.86
C PHE A 228 43.84 -32.89 22.25
N GLY A 229 43.98 -32.27 23.42
CA GLY A 229 45.29 -32.00 24.02
C GLY A 229 45.77 -30.53 24.05
N GLY A 230 44.98 -29.60 23.51
CA GLY A 230 45.30 -28.16 23.42
C GLY A 230 46.05 -27.79 22.13
N ASP A 231 46.25 -26.51 21.88
CA ASP A 231 47.15 -25.95 20.85
C ASP A 231 48.09 -24.97 21.57
N SER A 232 49.28 -25.44 21.94
CA SER A 232 50.20 -24.76 22.84
C SER A 232 50.97 -23.61 22.19
N ASP A 233 50.98 -23.50 20.86
CA ASP A 233 51.67 -22.42 20.14
C ASP A 233 50.80 -21.62 19.16
N ASN A 234 49.49 -21.91 19.13
CA ASN A 234 48.44 -21.22 18.39
C ASN A 234 48.65 -21.25 16.87
N ASP A 235 49.08 -22.38 16.32
CA ASP A 235 49.30 -22.54 14.89
C ASP A 235 48.16 -23.25 14.16
N THR A 236 47.06 -23.54 14.87
CA THR A 236 45.84 -24.21 14.42
C THR A 236 45.92 -25.74 14.32
N ILE A 237 47.05 -26.35 14.69
CA ILE A 237 47.22 -27.80 14.80
C ILE A 237 47.28 -28.20 16.28
N CYS A 238 46.44 -29.16 16.68
CA CYS A 238 46.35 -29.56 18.08
C CYS A 238 47.62 -30.32 18.53
N ASP A 239 48.08 -30.10 19.77
CA ASP A 239 49.31 -30.63 20.39
C ASP A 239 49.54 -32.14 20.18
N ASP A 240 48.47 -32.95 20.16
CA ASP A 240 48.56 -34.40 19.96
C ASP A 240 48.76 -34.81 18.47
N LEU A 241 48.54 -33.89 17.55
CA LEU A 241 48.71 -34.01 16.09
C LEU A 241 49.85 -33.14 15.56
N ASP A 242 50.31 -32.18 16.36
CA ASP A 242 51.39 -31.26 16.04
C ASP A 242 52.76 -31.94 16.21
N ASN A 243 53.56 -31.99 15.15
CA ASN A 243 54.93 -32.47 15.19
C ASN A 243 55.92 -31.43 15.78
N CYS A 244 55.47 -30.21 16.04
CA CYS A 244 56.16 -29.19 16.83
C CYS A 244 55.24 -28.45 17.83
N PRO A 245 54.72 -29.12 18.88
CA PRO A 245 53.68 -28.61 19.82
C PRO A 245 53.98 -27.33 20.61
N ASN A 246 55.09 -26.64 20.36
CA ASN A 246 55.46 -25.41 21.06
C ASN A 246 56.14 -24.40 20.11
N VAL A 247 56.22 -24.70 18.82
CA VAL A 247 56.79 -23.87 17.76
C VAL A 247 55.92 -23.94 16.51
N SER A 248 55.07 -22.93 16.36
CA SER A 248 54.14 -22.78 15.24
C SER A 248 54.73 -23.16 13.87
N ASN A 249 54.14 -24.19 13.27
CA ASN A 249 54.37 -24.72 11.92
C ASN A 249 53.07 -25.31 11.34
N PRO A 250 52.14 -24.47 10.88
CA PRO A 250 50.83 -24.92 10.38
C PRO A 250 50.91 -25.93 9.21
N ASN A 251 52.06 -26.03 8.54
CA ASN A 251 52.31 -26.93 7.43
C ASN A 251 52.86 -28.32 7.82
N GLN A 252 53.20 -28.54 9.10
CA GLN A 252 53.58 -29.83 9.67
C GLN A 252 54.69 -30.57 8.89
N VAL A 253 55.64 -29.84 8.32
CA VAL A 253 56.73 -30.43 7.54
C VAL A 253 57.68 -31.21 8.47
N ASP A 254 57.85 -32.50 8.19
CA ASP A 254 58.75 -33.45 8.88
C ASP A 254 59.43 -34.31 7.81
N LEU A 255 60.55 -33.78 7.27
CA LEU A 255 61.15 -34.26 6.04
C LEU A 255 61.85 -35.63 6.20
N ASP A 256 62.38 -35.93 7.39
CA ASP A 256 62.96 -37.25 7.68
C ASP A 256 61.98 -38.22 8.37
N SER A 257 60.75 -37.76 8.63
CA SER A 257 59.61 -38.52 9.14
C SER A 257 59.87 -39.18 10.49
N ASP A 258 60.68 -38.55 11.32
CA ASP A 258 61.02 -39.05 12.65
C ASP A 258 59.95 -38.71 13.71
N GLY A 259 58.97 -37.89 13.33
CA GLY A 259 57.84 -37.45 14.15
C GLY A 259 58.07 -36.10 14.84
N ILE A 260 59.17 -35.40 14.55
CA ILE A 260 59.46 -34.05 15.01
C ILE A 260 59.55 -33.12 13.80
N GLY A 261 58.75 -32.05 13.76
CA GLY A 261 58.73 -31.14 12.62
C GLY A 261 60.05 -30.38 12.44
N ASP A 262 60.38 -30.06 11.19
CA ASP A 262 61.68 -29.49 10.79
C ASP A 262 62.04 -28.21 11.57
N VAL A 263 61.05 -27.42 11.99
CA VAL A 263 61.26 -26.15 12.70
C VAL A 263 61.64 -26.31 14.17
N CYS A 264 61.33 -27.46 14.78
CA CYS A 264 61.58 -27.75 16.19
C CYS A 264 62.49 -28.97 16.40
N ASP A 265 62.84 -29.67 15.32
CA ASP A 265 63.81 -30.76 15.35
C ASP A 265 65.21 -30.23 15.76
N PRO A 266 65.82 -30.73 16.86
CA PRO A 266 67.19 -30.39 17.24
C PRO A 266 68.26 -30.98 16.32
N SER A 267 67.88 -31.88 15.41
CA SER A 267 68.69 -32.51 14.36
C SER A 267 67.99 -32.45 13.00
N PRO A 268 67.47 -31.27 12.60
CA PRO A 268 66.68 -31.15 11.37
C PRO A 268 67.55 -31.61 10.20
N PRO A 269 66.99 -32.13 9.09
CA PRO A 269 67.74 -32.50 7.90
C PRO A 269 68.31 -31.27 7.21
N THR A 270 69.29 -30.66 7.87
CA THR A 270 70.17 -29.63 7.38
C THR A 270 71.55 -30.28 7.38
N ASN A 271 72.04 -30.64 6.20
CA ASN A 271 73.46 -30.91 6.02
C ASN A 271 74.27 -29.60 6.07
N THR A 272 73.90 -28.66 6.96
CA THR A 272 74.72 -27.47 7.24
C THR A 272 75.86 -27.83 8.19
N GLY A 273 76.68 -28.84 7.83
CA GLY A 273 77.93 -29.06 8.54
C GLY A 273 78.64 -30.41 8.46
N ASP A 274 78.19 -31.43 7.73
CA ASP A 274 78.95 -32.69 7.58
C ASP A 274 79.74 -32.73 6.25
N PRO A 275 81.08 -32.54 6.26
CA PRO A 275 81.91 -32.58 5.05
C PRO A 275 82.15 -34.01 4.50
N THR A 276 81.33 -35.00 4.85
CA THR A 276 81.60 -36.40 4.44
C THR A 276 80.48 -37.12 3.68
N CYS A 277 79.24 -36.59 3.56
CA CYS A 277 78.11 -37.20 2.81
C CYS A 277 78.10 -38.76 2.90
N LEU A 278 78.35 -39.32 4.10
CA LEU A 278 78.70 -40.73 4.23
C LEU A 278 77.46 -41.62 4.10
N GLY A 279 77.24 -42.13 2.89
CA GLY A 279 76.13 -43.03 2.55
C GLY A 279 75.14 -42.46 1.54
N LEU A 280 75.28 -41.18 1.15
CA LEU A 280 74.30 -40.42 0.37
C LEU A 280 74.82 -39.95 -1.01
N GLY A 281 75.84 -40.61 -1.55
CA GLY A 281 76.33 -40.38 -2.92
C GLY A 281 77.47 -39.37 -3.09
N GLY A 282 77.74 -38.53 -2.08
CA GLY A 282 78.72 -37.43 -2.18
C GLY A 282 78.07 -36.14 -2.70
N ASP A 283 78.84 -35.05 -2.81
CA ASP A 283 78.44 -33.76 -3.40
C ASP A 283 79.40 -33.48 -4.58
N PRO A 284 79.06 -33.91 -5.82
CA PRO A 284 79.97 -33.87 -6.96
C PRO A 284 80.23 -32.48 -7.54
N ASP A 285 79.25 -31.57 -7.46
CA ASP A 285 79.27 -30.21 -8.02
C ASP A 285 79.55 -29.13 -6.97
N ASN A 286 79.58 -29.49 -5.69
CA ASN A 286 79.98 -28.68 -4.53
C ASN A 286 79.04 -27.50 -4.27
N ASP A 287 77.75 -27.74 -4.38
CA ASP A 287 76.72 -26.74 -4.13
C ASP A 287 76.12 -26.84 -2.71
N ASN A 288 76.61 -27.82 -1.94
CA ASN A 288 76.23 -28.21 -0.59
C ASN A 288 74.99 -29.11 -0.48
N PHE A 289 74.53 -29.71 -1.58
CA PHE A 289 73.57 -30.81 -1.58
C PHE A 289 74.27 -32.13 -1.94
N CYS A 290 73.97 -33.20 -1.20
CA CYS A 290 74.50 -34.53 -1.56
C CYS A 290 73.63 -35.10 -2.70
N THR A 291 74.23 -35.84 -3.66
CA THR A 291 73.61 -36.44 -4.87
C THR A 291 72.23 -37.07 -4.68
N TYR A 292 71.92 -37.60 -3.49
CA TYR A 292 70.61 -38.20 -3.20
C TYR A 292 69.48 -37.16 -3.00
N TYR A 293 69.81 -35.97 -2.51
CA TYR A 293 68.89 -34.86 -2.21
C TYR A 293 69.11 -33.67 -3.14
N ASP A 294 69.92 -33.87 -4.18
CA ASP A 294 70.27 -32.86 -5.16
C ASP A 294 69.42 -33.10 -6.40
N ASN A 295 68.48 -32.19 -6.72
CA ASN A 295 67.65 -32.26 -7.92
C ASN A 295 68.44 -31.87 -9.20
N CYS A 296 69.68 -31.41 -9.07
CA CYS A 296 70.66 -31.36 -10.15
C CYS A 296 72.01 -31.96 -9.75
N PRO A 297 72.13 -33.30 -9.59
CA PRO A 297 73.28 -33.99 -8.97
C PRO A 297 74.68 -33.78 -9.58
N THR A 298 74.75 -33.07 -10.69
CA THR A 298 75.98 -32.78 -11.44
C THR A 298 76.13 -31.32 -11.86
N VAL A 299 75.14 -30.47 -11.55
CA VAL A 299 75.11 -29.05 -11.89
C VAL A 299 74.77 -28.28 -10.62
N SER A 300 75.75 -27.54 -10.10
CA SER A 300 75.59 -26.76 -8.88
C SER A 300 74.37 -25.83 -8.94
N ASN A 301 73.38 -26.12 -8.10
CA ASN A 301 72.19 -25.32 -7.90
C ASN A 301 71.91 -25.21 -6.39
N PRO A 302 72.66 -24.34 -5.69
CA PRO A 302 72.55 -24.19 -4.24
C PRO A 302 71.17 -23.77 -3.70
N THR A 303 70.24 -23.39 -4.58
CA THR A 303 68.86 -23.04 -4.26
C THR A 303 67.91 -24.24 -4.34
N GLN A 304 68.30 -25.32 -5.05
CA GLN A 304 67.45 -26.46 -5.38
C GLN A 304 66.09 -26.05 -5.94
N ALA A 305 66.05 -24.92 -6.64
CA ALA A 305 64.84 -24.44 -7.29
C ALA A 305 64.39 -25.45 -8.36
N ASP A 306 63.08 -25.65 -8.44
CA ASP A 306 62.37 -26.65 -9.24
C ASP A 306 60.99 -26.04 -9.53
N THR A 307 60.88 -25.36 -10.66
CA THR A 307 59.78 -24.45 -10.98
C THR A 307 58.50 -25.21 -11.34
N ASP A 308 58.62 -26.36 -12.01
CA ASP A 308 57.49 -27.19 -12.42
C ASP A 308 57.23 -28.40 -11.48
N LEU A 309 58.10 -28.60 -10.49
CA LEU A 309 58.03 -29.64 -9.45
C LEU A 309 58.11 -31.07 -10.01
N ASP A 310 58.79 -31.26 -11.15
CA ASP A 310 58.95 -32.58 -11.76
C ASP A 310 60.07 -33.42 -11.08
N GLY A 311 60.86 -32.78 -10.22
CA GLY A 311 61.97 -33.36 -9.47
C GLY A 311 63.34 -33.18 -10.11
N ILE A 312 63.44 -32.46 -11.23
CA ILE A 312 64.66 -31.98 -11.87
C ILE A 312 64.80 -30.50 -11.51
N GLY A 313 65.94 -30.07 -10.99
CA GLY A 313 66.11 -28.66 -10.63
C GLY A 313 66.29 -27.76 -11.84
N ASP A 314 65.90 -26.49 -11.73
CA ASP A 314 65.88 -25.54 -12.85
C ASP A 314 67.23 -25.52 -13.60
N ALA A 315 68.34 -25.53 -12.85
CA ALA A 315 69.68 -25.43 -13.40
C ALA A 315 70.09 -26.59 -14.34
N CYS A 316 69.34 -27.69 -14.36
CA CYS A 316 69.59 -28.85 -15.20
C CYS A 316 68.35 -29.38 -15.91
N ASP A 317 67.24 -28.65 -15.83
CA ASP A 317 66.01 -28.99 -16.52
C ASP A 317 65.99 -28.43 -17.95
N VAL A 318 65.01 -28.85 -18.74
CA VAL A 318 64.77 -28.39 -20.11
C VAL A 318 63.33 -27.96 -20.25
N GLU A 319 63.10 -26.91 -21.03
CA GLU A 319 61.76 -26.40 -21.29
C GLU A 319 60.74 -27.46 -21.72
N THR A 320 59.59 -27.42 -21.05
CA THR A 320 58.39 -28.18 -21.35
C THR A 320 57.25 -27.20 -21.62
N CYS A 321 56.46 -27.46 -22.66
CA CYS A 321 55.37 -26.59 -23.14
C CYS A 321 54.18 -26.53 -22.15
N ASP A 322 54.37 -25.83 -21.04
CA ASP A 322 53.44 -25.77 -19.90
C ASP A 322 53.31 -24.37 -19.28
N GLY A 323 53.98 -23.36 -19.84
CA GLY A 323 53.88 -21.97 -19.42
C GLY A 323 54.77 -21.60 -18.25
N LEU A 324 55.71 -22.47 -17.87
CA LEU A 324 56.72 -22.24 -16.84
C LEU A 324 58.11 -22.03 -17.45
N ASP A 325 59.02 -21.45 -16.67
CA ASP A 325 60.44 -21.26 -17.01
C ASP A 325 61.23 -22.39 -16.34
N ASN A 326 61.24 -23.56 -16.97
CA ASN A 326 61.69 -24.79 -16.33
C ASN A 326 63.21 -24.78 -16.17
N ASP A 327 63.96 -24.15 -17.07
CA ASP A 327 65.43 -24.08 -17.00
C ASP A 327 65.98 -22.83 -16.25
N GLY A 328 65.08 -21.94 -15.83
CA GLY A 328 65.37 -20.78 -14.98
C GLY A 328 66.17 -19.68 -15.67
N ASP A 329 66.16 -19.62 -17.01
CA ASP A 329 66.87 -18.61 -17.79
C ASP A 329 66.10 -17.28 -17.96
N ASN A 330 64.87 -17.21 -17.43
CA ASN A 330 63.89 -16.11 -17.55
C ASN A 330 63.22 -16.01 -18.93
N THR A 331 63.24 -17.09 -19.70
CA THR A 331 62.36 -17.27 -20.86
C THR A 331 61.47 -18.48 -20.65
N VAL A 332 60.20 -18.35 -21.01
CA VAL A 332 59.19 -19.40 -20.84
C VAL A 332 58.99 -20.08 -22.19
N ASP A 333 59.00 -21.41 -22.20
CA ASP A 333 58.65 -22.23 -23.37
C ASP A 333 59.47 -21.88 -24.65
N GLU A 334 60.74 -21.48 -24.54
CA GLU A 334 61.47 -21.11 -25.74
C GLU A 334 61.80 -22.33 -26.63
N GLY A 335 61.58 -22.14 -27.94
CA GLY A 335 61.76 -23.21 -28.92
C GLY A 335 60.50 -24.01 -29.24
N PHE A 336 59.37 -23.71 -28.60
CA PHE A 336 58.05 -24.15 -29.04
C PHE A 336 57.44 -23.23 -30.12
N PRO A 337 56.50 -23.71 -30.95
CA PRO A 337 55.82 -22.88 -31.95
C PRO A 337 54.99 -21.77 -31.30
N ASP A 338 55.06 -20.59 -31.89
CA ASP A 338 54.24 -19.42 -31.59
C ASP A 338 53.78 -18.86 -32.95
N ALA A 339 52.51 -19.08 -33.28
CA ALA A 339 51.96 -18.88 -34.62
C ALA A 339 51.55 -17.44 -34.91
N ASP A 340 51.19 -16.65 -33.90
CA ASP A 340 50.81 -15.23 -34.03
C ASP A 340 51.83 -14.24 -33.47
N SER A 341 52.91 -14.75 -32.86
CA SER A 341 54.09 -14.00 -32.41
C SER A 341 53.82 -13.06 -31.24
N ASP A 342 52.96 -13.46 -30.31
CA ASP A 342 52.65 -12.70 -29.09
C ASP A 342 53.53 -13.05 -27.88
N ASN A 343 54.46 -14.02 -28.08
CA ASN A 343 55.38 -14.58 -27.09
C ASN A 343 54.74 -15.55 -26.08
N ILE A 344 53.57 -16.10 -26.39
CA ILE A 344 52.97 -17.26 -25.71
C ILE A 344 53.07 -18.45 -26.68
N ALA A 345 53.50 -19.62 -26.21
CA ALA A 345 53.62 -20.78 -27.09
C ALA A 345 52.23 -21.37 -27.44
N ASP A 346 52.02 -21.82 -28.68
CA ASP A 346 50.77 -22.39 -29.22
C ASP A 346 50.12 -23.47 -28.34
N CYS A 347 50.91 -24.14 -27.50
CA CYS A 347 50.47 -25.23 -26.63
C CYS A 347 49.75 -24.76 -25.35
N VAL A 348 50.04 -23.54 -24.90
CA VAL A 348 49.49 -22.90 -23.70
C VAL A 348 48.74 -21.62 -24.01
N ASP A 349 48.84 -21.14 -25.25
CA ASP A 349 48.03 -20.08 -25.78
C ASP A 349 46.56 -20.52 -25.94
N SER A 350 45.66 -19.77 -25.30
CA SER A 350 44.21 -19.98 -25.42
C SER A 350 43.68 -19.58 -26.79
N CYS A 351 44.43 -18.72 -27.49
CA CYS A 351 44.14 -18.17 -28.79
C CYS A 351 45.31 -18.31 -29.77
N PRO A 352 45.73 -19.55 -30.17
CA PRO A 352 46.98 -19.84 -30.92
C PRO A 352 47.15 -19.23 -32.32
N ASN A 353 46.27 -18.33 -32.74
CA ASN A 353 46.35 -17.65 -34.04
C ASN A 353 45.97 -16.16 -33.94
N GLN A 354 45.74 -15.62 -32.75
CA GLN A 354 45.42 -14.22 -32.48
C GLN A 354 46.29 -13.75 -31.30
N PRO A 355 47.03 -12.64 -31.43
CA PRO A 355 47.81 -12.12 -30.30
C PRO A 355 46.93 -11.82 -29.10
N PHE A 356 47.43 -12.08 -27.89
CA PHE A 356 46.75 -11.79 -26.62
C PHE A 356 46.06 -10.42 -26.63
N ALA A 357 44.74 -10.45 -26.49
CA ALA A 357 43.88 -9.29 -26.34
C ALA A 357 42.94 -9.57 -25.17
N ASP A 358 42.90 -8.64 -24.22
CA ASP A 358 42.11 -8.72 -23.00
C ASP A 358 41.45 -7.35 -22.84
N GLY A 359 40.28 -7.22 -23.45
CA GLY A 359 39.57 -5.97 -23.70
C GLY A 359 39.14 -5.27 -22.42
N ASP A 360 38.82 -6.04 -21.39
CA ASP A 360 38.36 -5.58 -20.09
C ASP A 360 39.32 -5.84 -18.93
N SER A 361 40.43 -6.53 -19.18
CA SER A 361 41.53 -6.77 -18.23
C SER A 361 41.18 -7.77 -17.11
N ASP A 362 40.35 -8.78 -17.37
CA ASP A 362 40.01 -9.85 -16.41
C ASP A 362 40.97 -11.05 -16.43
N GLY A 363 41.90 -11.08 -17.39
CA GLY A 363 42.89 -12.13 -17.57
C GLY A 363 42.43 -13.30 -18.46
N ILE A 364 41.27 -13.20 -19.09
CA ILE A 364 40.77 -14.09 -20.15
C ILE A 364 41.01 -13.40 -21.50
N ASP A 365 41.42 -14.17 -22.52
CA ASP A 365 41.59 -13.61 -23.87
C ASP A 365 40.23 -13.41 -24.55
N ASP A 366 40.00 -12.24 -25.14
CA ASP A 366 38.82 -11.83 -25.93
C ASP A 366 38.28 -12.93 -26.85
N CYS A 367 39.17 -13.77 -27.40
CA CYS A 367 38.79 -14.79 -28.37
C CYS A 367 38.08 -16.01 -27.74
N VAL A 368 38.24 -16.23 -26.43
CA VAL A 368 37.60 -17.26 -25.63
C VAL A 368 36.72 -16.70 -24.51
N ASP A 369 36.77 -15.40 -24.29
CA ASP A 369 35.96 -14.67 -23.33
C ASP A 369 34.48 -14.59 -23.77
N PRO A 370 33.54 -15.09 -22.95
CA PRO A 370 32.11 -14.90 -23.15
C PRO A 370 31.67 -13.43 -23.16
N CYS A 371 32.35 -12.57 -22.41
CA CYS A 371 32.04 -11.15 -22.22
C CYS A 371 33.29 -10.26 -22.38
N PRO A 372 33.83 -10.09 -23.62
CA PRO A 372 35.12 -9.41 -23.88
C PRO A 372 35.23 -7.91 -23.53
N ASN A 373 34.21 -7.34 -22.89
CA ASN A 373 34.20 -5.93 -22.49
C ASN A 373 33.69 -5.73 -21.06
N ASP A 374 33.48 -6.83 -20.32
CA ASP A 374 33.02 -6.82 -18.95
C ASP A 374 33.88 -7.73 -18.07
N PRO A 375 34.73 -7.15 -17.20
CA PRO A 375 35.68 -7.94 -16.42
C PRO A 375 35.03 -8.77 -15.31
N LEU A 376 33.73 -8.59 -15.08
CA LEU A 376 32.95 -9.41 -14.14
C LEU A 376 32.14 -10.50 -14.84
N ASN A 377 32.17 -10.53 -16.19
CA ASN A 377 31.39 -11.45 -17.01
C ASN A 377 29.89 -11.45 -16.63
N ASP A 378 29.20 -12.54 -16.97
CA ASP A 378 27.84 -12.84 -16.54
C ASP A 378 27.81 -13.23 -15.04
N ILE A 379 27.85 -12.22 -14.16
CA ILE A 379 27.98 -12.38 -12.70
C ILE A 379 26.77 -13.09 -12.07
N ASP A 380 25.57 -12.96 -12.64
CA ASP A 380 24.33 -13.57 -12.14
C ASP A 380 23.89 -14.83 -12.90
N ASN A 381 24.61 -15.19 -13.96
CA ASN A 381 24.43 -16.39 -14.79
C ASN A 381 23.12 -16.42 -15.61
N ASP A 382 22.64 -15.27 -16.06
CA ASP A 382 21.46 -15.15 -16.90
C ASP A 382 21.77 -15.16 -18.42
N ASN A 383 23.05 -15.27 -18.79
CA ASN A 383 23.60 -15.21 -20.15
C ASN A 383 23.64 -13.82 -20.79
N ILE A 384 23.65 -12.76 -19.99
CA ILE A 384 23.85 -11.38 -20.40
C ILE A 384 25.11 -10.87 -19.70
N CYS A 385 25.95 -10.14 -20.44
CA CYS A 385 27.15 -9.56 -19.85
C CYS A 385 26.74 -8.34 -19.01
N GLY A 386 27.30 -8.19 -17.82
CA GLY A 386 26.95 -7.13 -16.87
C GLY A 386 27.12 -5.70 -17.40
N ASP A 387 27.94 -5.49 -18.44
CA ASP A 387 28.07 -4.20 -19.13
C ASP A 387 26.84 -3.80 -19.96
N VAL A 388 25.99 -4.76 -20.31
CA VAL A 388 24.75 -4.57 -21.08
C VAL A 388 23.51 -5.08 -20.37
N ASP A 389 23.67 -5.58 -19.15
CA ASP A 389 22.60 -6.04 -18.28
C ASP A 389 21.98 -4.86 -17.53
N ASN A 390 20.65 -4.68 -17.63
CA ASN A 390 19.93 -3.67 -16.86
C ASN A 390 19.67 -4.10 -15.40
N CYS A 391 19.97 -5.36 -15.06
CA CYS A 391 20.01 -5.90 -13.72
C CYS A 391 21.25 -6.76 -13.46
N PRO A 392 22.48 -6.18 -13.47
CA PRO A 392 23.71 -6.97 -13.46
C PRO A 392 23.86 -7.95 -12.31
N ASN A 393 23.16 -7.80 -11.18
CA ASN A 393 23.29 -8.69 -10.03
C ASN A 393 22.07 -9.60 -9.82
N VAL A 394 21.05 -9.53 -10.70
CA VAL A 394 19.76 -10.20 -10.52
C VAL A 394 19.31 -10.80 -11.86
N ALA A 395 19.44 -12.13 -11.95
CA ALA A 395 19.26 -12.85 -13.20
C ALA A 395 17.92 -12.57 -13.91
N SER A 396 17.99 -11.95 -15.10
CA SER A 396 16.84 -11.50 -15.90
C SER A 396 17.02 -11.73 -17.42
N LEU A 397 16.55 -12.88 -17.90
CA LEU A 397 16.66 -13.28 -19.32
C LEU A 397 15.96 -12.36 -20.33
N ASN A 398 15.02 -11.53 -19.88
CA ASN A 398 14.14 -10.74 -20.72
C ASN A 398 14.43 -9.23 -20.68
N GLN A 399 15.24 -8.75 -19.72
CA GLN A 399 15.65 -7.34 -19.62
C GLN A 399 14.43 -6.42 -19.76
N MET A 400 13.35 -6.75 -19.02
CA MET A 400 12.18 -5.88 -18.98
C MET A 400 12.55 -4.63 -18.19
N ASP A 401 12.03 -3.51 -18.68
CA ASP A 401 12.33 -2.14 -18.25
C ASP A 401 11.08 -1.35 -18.67
N LYS A 402 10.12 -1.29 -17.76
CA LYS A 402 8.74 -0.86 -18.02
C LYS A 402 8.59 0.65 -18.07
N ASP A 403 9.37 1.37 -17.27
CA ASP A 403 9.38 2.83 -17.15
C ASP A 403 10.48 3.48 -18.03
N ASN A 404 11.42 2.70 -18.54
CA ASN A 404 12.48 3.11 -19.47
C ASN A 404 13.58 3.99 -18.86
N ASP A 405 13.90 3.76 -17.59
CA ASP A 405 14.97 4.45 -16.87
C ASP A 405 16.37 3.80 -17.08
N GLY A 406 16.38 2.53 -17.50
CA GLY A 406 17.59 1.75 -17.77
C GLY A 406 18.00 0.79 -16.66
N ILE A 407 17.23 0.70 -15.57
CA ILE A 407 17.24 -0.36 -14.57
C ILE A 407 16.18 -1.39 -15.00
N GLY A 408 16.41 -2.67 -14.74
CA GLY A 408 15.44 -3.71 -15.11
C GLY A 408 14.41 -3.94 -14.01
N ASP A 409 13.18 -4.29 -14.41
CA ASP A 409 12.05 -4.44 -13.49
C ASP A 409 12.42 -5.31 -12.27
N VAL A 410 13.17 -6.40 -12.45
CA VAL A 410 13.49 -7.34 -11.35
C VAL A 410 14.45 -6.81 -10.28
N CYS A 411 15.11 -5.68 -10.54
CA CYS A 411 16.07 -5.05 -9.63
C CYS A 411 15.82 -3.55 -9.46
N ASP A 412 14.70 -3.08 -9.97
CA ASP A 412 14.28 -1.69 -9.85
C ASP A 412 13.63 -1.45 -8.49
N VAL A 413 13.77 -0.23 -7.99
CA VAL A 413 13.14 0.24 -6.77
C VAL A 413 11.98 1.16 -7.14
N GLU A 414 10.86 1.04 -6.43
CA GLU A 414 9.68 1.85 -6.72
C GLU A 414 9.97 3.36 -6.57
N GLU A 415 9.55 4.15 -7.56
CA GLU A 415 9.56 5.61 -7.53
C GLU A 415 8.13 6.13 -7.37
N CYS A 416 7.95 7.34 -6.83
CA CYS A 416 6.62 7.92 -6.64
C CYS A 416 6.08 8.53 -7.95
N ASP A 417 5.74 7.68 -8.92
CA ASP A 417 5.33 8.09 -10.26
C ASP A 417 4.02 7.43 -10.75
N GLY A 418 3.43 6.55 -9.92
CA GLY A 418 2.19 5.86 -10.21
C GLY A 418 2.36 4.68 -11.18
N ILE A 419 3.59 4.19 -11.35
CA ILE A 419 3.94 3.02 -12.15
C ILE A 419 4.53 1.96 -11.22
N SER A 420 4.13 0.71 -11.43
CA SER A 420 4.76 -0.45 -10.79
C SER A 420 6.02 -0.78 -11.56
N ASN A 421 7.18 -0.69 -10.91
CA ASN A 421 8.49 -0.84 -11.52
C ASN A 421 9.03 -2.27 -11.36
N ASP A 422 8.57 -3.03 -10.36
CA ASP A 422 9.16 -4.33 -9.99
C ASP A 422 8.39 -5.62 -10.41
N ASP A 423 7.45 -5.49 -11.35
CA ASP A 423 6.66 -6.59 -11.95
C ASP A 423 5.72 -7.33 -10.95
N ASP A 424 5.54 -6.80 -9.74
CA ASP A 424 4.72 -7.40 -8.68
C ASP A 424 3.23 -6.94 -8.68
N TYR A 425 2.91 -5.96 -9.55
CA TYR A 425 1.63 -5.27 -9.77
C TYR A 425 1.22 -4.24 -8.70
N LEU A 426 2.02 -4.06 -7.65
CA LEU A 426 1.88 -3.01 -6.65
C LEU A 426 2.58 -1.76 -7.18
N ILE A 427 1.94 -0.61 -6.97
CA ILE A 427 2.40 0.69 -7.47
C ILE A 427 2.92 1.44 -6.24
N ASP A 428 4.06 2.11 -6.39
CA ASP A 428 4.61 3.02 -5.38
C ASP A 428 4.82 2.34 -4.00
N GLU A 429 5.12 1.04 -3.97
CA GLU A 429 5.17 0.30 -2.70
C GLU A 429 6.40 0.64 -1.85
N GLY A 430 6.19 0.72 -0.52
CA GLY A 430 7.25 1.10 0.41
C GLY A 430 7.58 2.60 0.43
N LEU A 431 6.83 3.42 -0.31
CA LEU A 431 6.90 4.88 -0.29
C LEU A 431 5.92 5.47 0.74
N PRO A 432 6.12 6.73 1.19
CA PRO A 432 5.16 7.42 2.05
C PRO A 432 3.80 7.51 1.36
N ASP A 433 2.80 6.89 1.98
CA ASP A 433 1.39 6.89 1.59
C ASP A 433 0.60 7.14 2.88
N GLY A 434 0.32 8.42 3.12
CA GLY A 434 -0.18 8.95 4.38
C GLY A 434 -1.59 8.48 4.72
N ASP A 435 -2.37 8.11 3.71
CA ASP A 435 -3.75 7.66 3.87
C ASP A 435 -3.95 6.16 3.55
N GLY A 436 -2.99 5.53 2.88
CA GLY A 436 -2.97 4.10 2.61
C GLY A 436 -3.82 3.69 1.41
N ASP A 437 -4.08 4.58 0.44
CA ASP A 437 -4.85 4.26 -0.77
C ASP A 437 -4.03 3.63 -1.91
N GLY A 438 -2.71 3.52 -1.72
CA GLY A 438 -1.76 2.99 -2.68
C GLY A 438 -1.28 4.02 -3.70
N VAL A 439 -1.47 5.30 -3.42
CA VAL A 439 -0.85 6.43 -4.12
C VAL A 439 0.07 7.13 -3.13
N CYS A 440 1.34 7.26 -3.48
CA CYS A 440 2.30 7.95 -2.62
C CYS A 440 2.01 9.46 -2.50
N ASP A 441 2.37 10.02 -1.34
CA ASP A 441 2.03 11.39 -0.92
C ASP A 441 2.37 12.47 -1.96
N LEU A 442 3.48 12.32 -2.68
CA LEU A 442 3.95 13.35 -3.62
C LEU A 442 3.00 13.54 -4.83
N ILE A 443 2.25 12.50 -5.21
CA ILE A 443 1.33 12.54 -6.36
C ILE A 443 -0.13 12.36 -5.96
N ASP A 444 -0.40 12.07 -4.68
CA ASP A 444 -1.75 11.92 -4.15
C ASP A 444 -2.48 13.27 -4.12
N PRO A 445 -3.62 13.41 -4.85
CA PRO A 445 -4.39 14.64 -4.79
C PRO A 445 -5.06 14.89 -3.44
N CYS A 446 -5.18 13.88 -2.57
CA CYS A 446 -5.83 13.98 -1.27
C CYS A 446 -5.10 13.22 -0.15
N LEU A 447 -3.92 13.71 0.24
CA LEU A 447 -3.00 13.21 1.29
C LEU A 447 -3.57 12.57 2.59
N ALA A 448 -4.83 12.81 2.92
CA ALA A 448 -5.46 12.38 4.16
C ALA A 448 -6.82 11.67 3.94
N ASP A 449 -7.23 11.43 2.70
CA ASP A 449 -8.49 10.78 2.37
C ASP A 449 -8.30 9.63 1.38
N PRO A 450 -8.36 8.36 1.84
CA PRO A 450 -8.05 7.20 1.01
C PRO A 450 -9.03 6.92 -0.13
N PHE A 451 -10.04 7.77 -0.28
CA PHE A 451 -11.02 7.72 -1.35
C PHE A 451 -10.94 8.90 -2.29
N ASN A 452 -10.01 9.81 -2.04
CA ASN A 452 -9.75 10.98 -2.85
C ASN A 452 -11.04 11.79 -3.07
N ASP A 453 -11.15 12.57 -4.15
CA ASP A 453 -12.42 13.22 -4.53
C ASP A 453 -13.44 12.20 -5.07
N LEU A 454 -14.09 11.48 -4.15
CA LEU A 454 -14.98 10.34 -4.41
C LEU A 454 -16.13 10.68 -5.35
N ASP A 455 -16.66 11.90 -5.27
CA ASP A 455 -17.81 12.35 -6.07
C ASP A 455 -17.47 13.34 -7.20
N GLN A 456 -16.19 13.70 -7.32
CA GLN A 456 -15.59 14.49 -8.40
C GLN A 456 -16.10 15.92 -8.44
N ASP A 457 -16.26 16.54 -7.29
CA ASP A 457 -16.74 17.90 -7.12
C ASP A 457 -15.64 18.94 -6.87
N GLY A 458 -14.41 18.45 -6.66
CA GLY A 458 -13.19 19.23 -6.46
C GLY A 458 -12.73 19.35 -5.01
N HIS A 459 -13.34 18.62 -4.06
CA HIS A 459 -12.93 18.60 -2.65
C HIS A 459 -12.59 17.17 -2.21
N CYS A 460 -11.50 17.03 -1.44
CA CYS A 460 -11.16 15.77 -0.80
C CYS A 460 -12.16 15.42 0.31
N GLY A 461 -12.44 14.15 0.54
CA GLY A 461 -13.52 13.69 1.41
C GLY A 461 -13.32 14.02 2.90
N ASP A 462 -12.10 14.31 3.33
CA ASP A 462 -11.76 14.79 4.67
C ASP A 462 -12.23 16.23 4.93
N VAL A 463 -12.27 17.08 3.88
CA VAL A 463 -12.73 18.47 3.93
C VAL A 463 -14.09 18.71 3.28
N ASP A 464 -14.62 17.73 2.55
CA ASP A 464 -15.94 17.78 1.92
C ASP A 464 -17.06 17.53 2.95
N ASN A 465 -18.02 18.46 3.05
CA ASN A 465 -19.17 18.30 3.94
C ASN A 465 -20.25 17.35 3.39
N CYS A 466 -20.13 16.91 2.14
CA CYS A 466 -20.87 15.82 1.51
C CYS A 466 -20.00 14.89 0.65
N PRO A 467 -19.08 14.09 1.23
CA PRO A 467 -18.05 13.32 0.51
C PRO A 467 -18.53 12.29 -0.54
N ALA A 468 -19.84 12.06 -0.66
CA ALA A 468 -20.40 11.09 -1.59
C ALA A 468 -21.50 11.68 -2.49
N VAL A 469 -21.72 13.00 -2.42
CA VAL A 469 -22.78 13.72 -3.13
C VAL A 469 -22.27 15.09 -3.60
N ALA A 470 -21.79 15.13 -4.84
CA ALA A 470 -21.14 16.29 -5.43
C ALA A 470 -21.86 17.61 -5.17
N ASN A 471 -21.18 18.52 -4.47
CA ASN A 471 -21.66 19.80 -4.02
C ASN A 471 -20.53 20.85 -4.00
N PRO A 472 -19.98 21.28 -5.16
CA PRO A 472 -18.74 22.07 -5.23
C PRO A 472 -18.74 23.41 -4.44
N ASN A 473 -19.92 23.88 -4.03
CA ASN A 473 -20.10 25.10 -3.25
C ASN A 473 -20.06 24.87 -1.72
N GLN A 474 -20.00 23.61 -1.27
CA GLN A 474 -19.84 23.21 0.13
C GLN A 474 -20.83 23.93 1.06
N THR A 475 -22.08 24.13 0.60
CA THR A 475 -23.09 24.87 1.35
C THR A 475 -23.62 24.07 2.52
N ASP A 476 -23.58 24.67 3.71
CA ASP A 476 -24.16 24.15 4.94
C ASP A 476 -25.02 25.27 5.58
N ALA A 477 -26.34 25.20 5.41
CA ALA A 477 -27.24 26.27 5.79
C ALA A 477 -27.51 26.35 7.30
N ASP A 478 -27.45 25.22 8.02
CA ASP A 478 -27.76 25.15 9.44
C ASP A 478 -26.52 25.00 10.35
N ASN A 479 -25.34 24.84 9.74
CA ASN A 479 -24.01 24.79 10.35
C ASN A 479 -23.84 23.62 11.31
N ASP A 480 -24.38 22.46 10.97
CA ASP A 480 -24.17 21.22 11.72
C ASP A 480 -22.96 20.40 11.22
N GLY A 481 -22.30 20.88 10.15
CA GLY A 481 -21.14 20.24 9.51
C GLY A 481 -21.52 19.27 8.39
N ILE A 482 -22.81 19.08 8.11
CA ILE A 482 -23.31 18.27 7.01
C ILE A 482 -23.78 19.21 5.89
N GLY A 483 -23.30 18.99 4.67
CA GLY A 483 -23.71 19.83 3.55
C GLY A 483 -25.18 19.67 3.17
N ASP A 484 -25.78 20.74 2.66
CA ASP A 484 -27.20 20.83 2.30
C ASP A 484 -27.67 19.76 1.29
N GLU A 485 -26.76 19.20 0.48
CA GLU A 485 -27.05 18.20 -0.56
C GLU A 485 -27.11 16.76 -0.04
N CYS A 486 -26.42 16.46 1.06
CA CYS A 486 -26.41 15.16 1.73
C CYS A 486 -27.09 15.19 3.11
N ASP A 487 -27.60 16.33 3.54
CA ASP A 487 -28.40 16.44 4.75
C ASP A 487 -29.84 15.94 4.55
N LEU A 488 -30.32 15.14 5.50
CA LEU A 488 -31.67 14.57 5.52
C LEU A 488 -32.76 15.53 5.97
N ASP A 489 -32.41 16.64 6.62
CA ASP A 489 -33.38 17.63 7.08
C ASP A 489 -33.46 18.87 6.17
N SER A 490 -32.41 19.10 5.37
CA SER A 490 -32.35 20.06 4.28
C SER A 490 -33.38 19.80 3.16
N PRO A 491 -33.96 20.87 2.58
CA PRO A 491 -34.81 20.77 1.40
C PRO A 491 -34.03 20.74 0.08
N VAL A 492 -32.72 20.97 0.08
CA VAL A 492 -31.89 21.08 -1.14
C VAL A 492 -31.48 19.69 -1.64
N GLY A 493 -30.96 18.82 -0.76
CA GLY A 493 -30.66 17.40 -1.03
C GLY A 493 -31.87 16.46 -1.02
N CYS A 494 -33.05 16.96 -0.64
CA CYS A 494 -34.27 16.16 -0.54
C CYS A 494 -35.38 16.58 -1.51
N GLY A 495 -35.99 15.58 -2.15
CA GLY A 495 -37.18 15.75 -2.95
C GLY A 495 -38.37 16.32 -2.17
N SER A 496 -39.43 16.69 -2.91
CA SER A 496 -40.64 17.24 -2.29
C SER A 496 -41.30 16.24 -1.33
N ALA A 497 -41.74 16.74 -0.17
CA ALA A 497 -42.45 15.94 0.82
C ALA A 497 -43.72 15.30 0.23
N ALA A 498 -43.86 13.99 0.41
CA ALA A 498 -45.04 13.26 -0.01
C ALA A 498 -46.28 13.72 0.76
N THR A 499 -47.42 13.71 0.06
CA THR A 499 -48.72 14.01 0.67
C THR A 499 -49.16 12.86 1.56
N LEU A 500 -49.49 13.17 2.82
CA LEU A 500 -50.01 12.19 3.77
C LEU A 500 -51.50 11.92 3.53
N ASN A 501 -51.83 10.69 3.19
CA ASN A 501 -53.20 10.18 3.17
C ASN A 501 -53.65 9.83 4.59
N ALA A 502 -54.94 10.03 4.85
CA ALA A 502 -55.55 9.53 6.08
C ALA A 502 -55.58 7.98 6.07
N PRO A 503 -55.41 7.32 7.22
CA PRO A 503 -55.57 5.87 7.34
C PRO A 503 -56.87 5.37 6.69
N GLY A 504 -56.76 4.34 5.84
CA GLY A 504 -57.88 3.73 5.13
C GLY A 504 -58.41 4.52 3.93
N ALA A 505 -57.88 5.72 3.65
CA ALA A 505 -58.33 6.53 2.51
C ALA A 505 -57.92 5.91 1.17
N VAL A 506 -56.72 5.33 1.11
CA VAL A 506 -56.17 4.70 -0.09
C VAL A 506 -55.81 3.25 0.24
N PRO A 507 -56.66 2.26 -0.09
CA PRO A 507 -56.32 0.85 0.10
C PRO A 507 -55.06 0.47 -0.68
N LEU A 508 -54.20 -0.38 -0.11
CA LEU A 508 -53.08 -0.95 -0.86
C LEU A 508 -53.63 -1.78 -2.02
N PRO A 509 -53.27 -1.48 -3.28
CA PRO A 509 -53.80 -2.20 -4.43
C PRO A 509 -53.40 -3.67 -4.41
N THR A 510 -54.11 -4.49 -5.19
CA THR A 510 -53.66 -5.85 -5.50
C THR A 510 -52.61 -5.81 -6.63
N ASN A 511 -51.71 -6.80 -6.69
CA ASN A 511 -50.67 -6.95 -7.72
C ASN A 511 -49.61 -5.83 -7.73
N VAL A 512 -49.12 -5.46 -6.55
CA VAL A 512 -48.27 -4.28 -6.38
C VAL A 512 -46.75 -4.50 -6.56
N ALA A 513 -46.29 -5.68 -6.98
CA ALA A 513 -44.89 -6.00 -7.29
C ALA A 513 -43.87 -5.51 -6.24
N ILE A 514 -43.90 -6.12 -5.05
CA ILE A 514 -43.03 -5.77 -3.90
C ILE A 514 -41.67 -6.46 -4.04
N ALA A 515 -40.60 -5.73 -3.73
CA ALA A 515 -39.21 -6.19 -3.76
C ALA A 515 -38.63 -6.51 -2.40
N ALA A 516 -38.89 -5.64 -1.41
CA ALA A 516 -38.46 -5.75 -0.03
C ALA A 516 -39.49 -5.08 0.88
N ALA A 517 -39.47 -5.45 2.15
CA ALA A 517 -40.33 -4.87 3.16
C ALA A 517 -39.65 -4.83 4.51
N ALA A 518 -39.85 -3.74 5.24
CA ALA A 518 -39.34 -3.56 6.58
C ALA A 518 -40.40 -2.83 7.41
N ALA A 519 -40.43 -3.11 8.70
CA ALA A 519 -41.32 -2.42 9.63
C ALA A 519 -40.52 -1.39 10.42
N ASP A 520 -41.17 -0.28 10.76
CA ASP A 520 -40.59 0.71 11.65
C ASP A 520 -40.75 0.23 13.11
N PRO A 521 -39.65 0.12 13.87
CA PRO A 521 -39.69 -0.36 15.26
C PRO A 521 -40.50 0.56 16.19
N THR A 522 -40.59 1.85 15.86
CA THR A 522 -41.13 2.90 16.74
C THR A 522 -42.56 3.30 16.37
N SER A 523 -42.87 3.31 15.09
CA SER A 523 -44.19 3.68 14.58
C SER A 523 -44.78 2.46 13.87
N SER A 524 -45.97 2.01 14.30
CA SER A 524 -46.67 0.79 13.84
C SER A 524 -47.01 0.77 12.34
N ARG A 525 -46.02 0.96 11.49
CA ARG A 525 -46.07 1.17 10.05
C ARG A 525 -45.20 0.13 9.36
N LEU A 526 -45.58 -0.15 8.12
CA LEU A 526 -44.87 -1.04 7.22
C LEU A 526 -44.38 -0.23 6.03
N TYR A 527 -43.14 -0.44 5.63
CA TYR A 527 -42.55 0.17 4.44
C TYR A 527 -42.30 -0.89 3.39
N LEU A 528 -42.65 -0.58 2.14
CA LEU A 528 -42.54 -1.49 1.00
C LEU A 528 -41.70 -0.84 -0.10
N ALA A 529 -40.64 -1.51 -0.53
CA ALA A 529 -39.90 -1.13 -1.72
C ALA A 529 -40.56 -1.78 -2.96
N MET A 530 -40.99 -0.97 -3.92
CA MET A 530 -41.83 -1.39 -5.04
C MET A 530 -41.07 -1.41 -6.35
N LYS A 531 -41.24 -2.45 -7.16
CA LYS A 531 -40.55 -2.58 -8.47
C LYS A 531 -41.25 -1.79 -9.57
N ALA A 532 -40.49 -1.39 -10.59
CA ALA A 532 -40.98 -0.71 -11.79
C ALA A 532 -42.17 -1.39 -12.48
N THR A 533 -42.28 -2.72 -12.37
CA THR A 533 -43.35 -3.51 -12.97
C THR A 533 -44.69 -3.42 -12.24
N SER A 534 -44.73 -2.74 -11.08
CA SER A 534 -45.97 -2.43 -10.37
C SER A 534 -46.84 -1.49 -11.20
N ALA A 535 -48.11 -1.85 -11.36
CA ALA A 535 -49.06 -1.04 -12.15
C ALA A 535 -49.49 0.25 -11.42
N SER A 536 -49.29 0.34 -10.10
CA SER A 536 -49.76 1.47 -9.28
C SER A 536 -48.62 2.29 -8.67
N TYR A 537 -47.54 1.65 -8.25
CA TYR A 537 -46.41 2.29 -7.56
C TYR A 537 -45.11 1.67 -8.07
N GLY A 538 -44.54 2.22 -9.14
CA GLY A 538 -43.32 1.69 -9.74
C GLY A 538 -42.07 2.36 -9.19
N ASN A 539 -41.08 1.60 -8.72
CA ASN A 539 -39.81 2.15 -8.22
C ASN A 539 -40.00 3.17 -7.08
N GLU A 540 -40.89 2.88 -6.14
CA GLU A 540 -41.25 3.75 -5.01
C GLU A 540 -41.02 3.07 -3.67
N LEU A 541 -40.75 3.86 -2.63
CA LEU A 541 -40.91 3.45 -1.24
C LEU A 541 -42.32 3.86 -0.78
N VAL A 542 -43.10 2.89 -0.33
CA VAL A 542 -44.50 3.07 0.05
C VAL A 542 -44.67 2.80 1.54
N ALA A 543 -45.10 3.82 2.28
CA ALA A 543 -45.51 3.68 3.67
C ALA A 543 -46.94 3.18 3.75
N VAL A 544 -47.16 2.12 4.54
CA VAL A 544 -48.42 1.42 4.68
C VAL A 544 -48.83 1.41 6.16
N ASP A 545 -50.10 1.71 6.41
CA ASP A 545 -50.74 1.45 7.69
C ASP A 545 -51.27 0.01 7.70
N PRO A 546 -50.64 -0.88 8.49
CA PRO A 546 -51.06 -2.28 8.59
C PRO A 546 -52.28 -2.48 9.51
N THR A 547 -52.76 -1.45 10.20
CA THR A 547 -53.91 -1.58 11.12
C THR A 547 -55.26 -1.59 10.39
N THR A 548 -55.30 -1.16 9.13
CA THR A 548 -56.51 -1.13 8.33
C THR A 548 -56.76 -2.46 7.61
N SER A 549 -58.01 -2.76 7.26
CA SER A 549 -58.37 -3.96 6.50
C SER A 549 -59.11 -3.61 5.21
N PRO A 550 -58.49 -3.77 4.02
CA PRO A 550 -57.09 -4.15 3.80
C PRO A 550 -56.10 -3.06 4.28
N PRO A 551 -54.79 -3.37 4.41
CA PRO A 551 -53.75 -2.37 4.67
C PRO A 551 -53.85 -1.19 3.69
N SER A 552 -53.52 0.02 4.14
CA SER A 552 -53.72 1.24 3.36
C SER A 552 -52.44 2.05 3.19
N VAL A 553 -52.29 2.68 2.03
CA VAL A 553 -51.14 3.53 1.72
C VAL A 553 -51.28 4.86 2.47
N LEU A 554 -50.26 5.20 3.25
CA LEU A 554 -50.13 6.48 3.93
C LEU A 554 -49.51 7.52 3.01
N TRP A 555 -48.39 7.20 2.38
CA TRP A 555 -47.68 8.06 1.44
C TRP A 555 -46.67 7.24 0.65
N SER A 556 -46.16 7.78 -0.45
CA SER A 556 -45.07 7.18 -1.20
C SER A 556 -44.11 8.24 -1.75
N VAL A 557 -42.86 7.84 -1.94
CA VAL A 557 -41.80 8.65 -2.54
C VAL A 557 -41.03 7.82 -3.58
N PRO A 558 -40.42 8.47 -4.60
CA PRO A 558 -39.54 7.76 -5.53
C PRO A 558 -38.37 7.10 -4.79
N ALA A 559 -38.17 5.80 -5.01
CA ALA A 559 -37.04 5.05 -4.45
C ALA A 559 -35.83 5.07 -5.38
N GLY A 560 -36.03 4.86 -6.69
CA GLY A 560 -34.92 4.75 -7.66
C GLY A 560 -34.99 3.48 -8.49
N SER A 561 -33.96 3.20 -9.30
CA SER A 561 -34.00 2.13 -10.30
C SER A 561 -33.85 0.73 -9.68
N ASP A 562 -34.85 -0.13 -9.92
CA ASP A 562 -34.90 -1.55 -9.50
C ASP A 562 -34.56 -1.74 -8.00
N PRO A 563 -35.39 -1.22 -7.07
CA PRO A 563 -35.14 -1.36 -5.65
C PRO A 563 -35.28 -2.83 -5.23
N ARG A 564 -34.39 -3.32 -4.35
CA ARG A 564 -34.33 -4.73 -3.95
C ARG A 564 -34.11 -5.02 -2.48
N THR A 565 -33.49 -4.13 -1.75
CA THR A 565 -33.27 -4.26 -0.30
C THR A 565 -33.80 -3.01 0.40
N LEU A 566 -34.16 -3.16 1.67
CA LEU A 566 -34.74 -2.10 2.48
C LEU A 566 -34.41 -2.35 3.94
N ALA A 567 -33.76 -1.38 4.58
CA ALA A 567 -33.58 -1.36 6.03
C ALA A 567 -34.06 -0.02 6.61
N ILE A 568 -34.50 -0.05 7.86
CA ILE A 568 -35.03 1.10 8.59
C ILE A 568 -34.16 1.29 9.82
N ALA A 569 -33.76 2.53 10.10
CA ALA A 569 -33.02 2.86 11.31
C ALA A 569 -33.82 2.49 12.57
N ALA A 570 -33.13 2.13 13.66
CA ALA A 570 -33.77 1.64 14.88
C ALA A 570 -34.72 2.68 15.52
N ASP A 571 -34.45 3.97 15.32
CA ASP A 571 -35.27 5.09 15.78
C ASP A 571 -36.43 5.45 14.83
N GLY A 572 -36.52 4.79 13.66
CA GLY A 572 -37.53 5.04 12.63
C GLY A 572 -37.40 6.38 11.90
N SER A 573 -36.24 7.05 11.96
CA SER A 573 -36.03 8.35 11.31
C SER A 573 -35.72 8.20 9.81
N VAL A 574 -34.89 7.21 9.44
CA VAL A 574 -34.37 7.02 8.08
C VAL A 574 -34.69 5.63 7.54
N ALA A 575 -34.99 5.57 6.24
CA ALA A 575 -35.01 4.33 5.48
C ALA A 575 -33.93 4.33 4.39
N HIS A 576 -33.20 3.22 4.29
CA HIS A 576 -32.19 2.98 3.26
C HIS A 576 -32.71 1.96 2.26
N VAL A 577 -32.78 2.37 1.00
CA VAL A 577 -33.29 1.54 -0.11
C VAL A 577 -32.15 1.19 -1.05
N GLY A 578 -31.82 -0.10 -1.17
CA GLY A 578 -30.80 -0.56 -2.11
C GLY A 578 -31.34 -0.63 -3.55
N LEU A 579 -30.67 0.08 -4.45
CA LEU A 579 -31.06 0.27 -5.86
C LEU A 579 -30.16 -0.57 -6.75
N TRP A 580 -30.65 -1.73 -7.16
CA TRP A 580 -29.88 -2.65 -8.02
C TRP A 580 -29.68 -2.13 -9.44
N GLY A 581 -30.56 -1.28 -9.93
CA GLY A 581 -30.44 -0.69 -11.26
C GLY A 581 -29.27 0.30 -11.34
N ALA A 582 -29.10 1.10 -10.28
CA ALA A 582 -28.07 2.12 -10.18
C ALA A 582 -26.76 1.61 -9.54
N GLY A 583 -26.80 0.52 -8.77
CA GLY A 583 -25.65 0.13 -7.93
C GLY A 583 -25.41 1.11 -6.80
N ALA A 584 -26.50 1.58 -6.19
CA ALA A 584 -26.49 2.70 -5.25
C ALA A 584 -27.48 2.46 -4.09
N VAL A 585 -27.42 3.29 -3.07
CA VAL A 585 -28.40 3.31 -1.97
C VAL A 585 -29.05 4.69 -1.92
N ARG A 586 -30.37 4.71 -1.69
CA ARG A 586 -31.12 5.94 -1.42
C ARG A 586 -31.48 6.04 0.05
N ALA A 587 -31.15 7.17 0.66
CA ALA A 587 -31.67 7.55 1.96
C ALA A 587 -33.03 8.27 1.84
N VAL A 588 -33.94 7.99 2.78
CA VAL A 588 -35.28 8.57 2.82
C VAL A 588 -35.60 9.00 4.24
N ASN A 589 -35.80 10.31 4.44
CA ASN A 589 -36.30 10.84 5.71
C ASN A 589 -37.78 10.49 5.88
N LEU A 590 -38.08 9.61 6.84
CA LEU A 590 -39.42 9.07 7.09
C LEU A 590 -40.35 10.07 7.78
N GLY A 591 -39.79 10.97 8.61
CA GLY A 591 -40.53 12.02 9.30
C GLY A 591 -41.02 13.10 8.34
N LEU A 592 -40.12 13.58 7.48
CA LEU A 592 -40.40 14.59 6.45
C LEU A 592 -41.09 14.00 5.22
N ARG A 593 -41.04 12.66 5.04
CA ARG A 593 -41.59 11.92 3.90
C ARG A 593 -40.93 12.35 2.60
N ARG A 594 -39.60 12.41 2.59
CA ARG A 594 -38.79 12.86 1.45
C ARG A 594 -37.77 11.81 1.06
N ALA A 595 -37.65 11.56 -0.24
CA ALA A 595 -36.52 10.86 -0.80
C ALA A 595 -35.35 11.84 -0.93
N CYS A 596 -34.21 11.52 -0.34
CA CYS A 596 -33.06 12.42 -0.24
C CYS A 596 -31.92 11.96 -1.14
N TYR A 597 -30.68 12.14 -0.71
CA TYR A 597 -29.50 11.82 -1.49
C TYR A 597 -29.40 10.32 -1.87
N VAL A 598 -28.55 10.06 -2.85
CA VAL A 598 -28.18 8.73 -3.34
C VAL A 598 -26.69 8.69 -3.45
N PHE A 599 -26.09 7.62 -2.93
CA PHE A 599 -24.66 7.38 -3.05
C PHE A 599 -24.40 6.04 -3.74
N PRO A 600 -23.36 5.95 -4.58
CA PRO A 600 -22.95 4.70 -5.20
C PRO A 600 -22.39 3.72 -4.16
N VAL A 601 -22.55 2.42 -4.39
CA VAL A 601 -21.89 1.37 -3.58
C VAL A 601 -20.43 1.16 -4.02
N GLY A 602 -19.94 1.94 -4.99
CA GLY A 602 -18.60 1.82 -5.55
C GLY A 602 -18.49 0.86 -6.75
N THR A 603 -17.24 0.58 -7.12
CA THR A 603 -16.84 -0.20 -8.29
C THR A 603 -15.83 -1.26 -7.91
N ASP A 604 -15.90 -2.41 -8.57
CA ASP A 604 -14.83 -3.39 -8.57
C ASP A 604 -13.90 -3.12 -9.77
N PRO A 605 -12.57 -3.06 -9.59
CA PRO A 605 -11.62 -2.76 -10.67
C PRO A 605 -11.74 -3.71 -11.87
N SER A 606 -12.05 -4.98 -11.64
CA SER A 606 -12.14 -6.02 -12.66
C SER A 606 -13.54 -6.19 -13.26
N TYR A 607 -14.59 -5.90 -12.48
CA TYR A 607 -15.96 -6.31 -12.82
C TYR A 607 -16.97 -5.16 -12.86
N GLY A 608 -16.52 -3.93 -12.60
CA GLY A 608 -17.30 -2.71 -12.69
C GLY A 608 -18.24 -2.50 -11.50
N SER A 609 -19.33 -1.76 -11.73
CA SER A 609 -20.19 -1.23 -10.66
C SER A 609 -20.74 -2.32 -9.71
N LEU A 610 -20.59 -2.08 -8.41
CA LEU A 610 -21.08 -2.93 -7.33
C LEU A 610 -22.58 -2.78 -7.14
N ARG A 611 -23.20 -3.74 -6.45
CA ARG A 611 -24.64 -3.77 -6.15
C ARG A 611 -24.86 -4.02 -4.65
N PRO A 612 -25.85 -3.34 -4.04
CA PRO A 612 -26.24 -3.65 -2.66
C PRO A 612 -26.91 -5.03 -2.65
N GLY A 613 -26.21 -6.02 -2.11
CA GLY A 613 -26.68 -7.39 -2.00
C GLY A 613 -27.60 -7.60 -0.82
N ASP A 614 -27.20 -7.05 0.30
CA ASP A 614 -27.90 -6.97 1.56
C ASP A 614 -27.43 -5.71 2.31
N LEU A 615 -28.25 -5.11 3.16
CA LEU A 615 -27.86 -3.90 3.89
C LEU A 615 -28.55 -3.83 5.26
N GLU A 616 -27.83 -3.32 6.25
CA GLU A 616 -28.28 -3.13 7.62
C GLU A 616 -27.92 -1.72 8.11
N VAL A 617 -28.73 -1.15 9.00
CA VAL A 617 -28.47 0.19 9.58
C VAL A 617 -27.86 0.03 10.98
N LEU A 618 -26.85 0.82 11.30
CA LEU A 618 -26.26 0.82 12.64
C LEU A 618 -27.28 1.33 13.68
N PRO A 619 -27.48 0.62 14.81
CA PRO A 619 -28.57 0.94 15.75
C PRO A 619 -28.59 2.36 16.31
N SER A 620 -27.43 2.98 16.56
CA SER A 620 -27.35 4.35 17.08
C SER A 620 -26.95 5.41 16.05
N HIS A 621 -26.70 4.99 14.79
CA HIS A 621 -26.26 5.85 13.70
C HIS A 621 -27.22 5.69 12.51
N PRO A 622 -28.34 6.44 12.50
CA PRO A 622 -29.43 6.22 11.55
C PRO A 622 -29.07 6.49 10.09
N GLU A 623 -27.91 7.10 9.82
CA GLU A 623 -27.37 7.45 8.50
C GLU A 623 -26.15 6.61 8.11
N THR A 624 -25.76 5.66 8.96
CA THR A 624 -24.65 4.74 8.71
C THR A 624 -25.19 3.36 8.36
N VAL A 625 -24.72 2.81 7.25
CA VAL A 625 -25.16 1.50 6.76
C VAL A 625 -24.01 0.53 6.53
N LEU A 626 -24.22 -0.72 6.92
CA LEU A 626 -23.38 -1.85 6.58
C LEU A 626 -23.94 -2.51 5.32
N ILE A 627 -23.13 -2.64 4.26
CA ILE A 627 -23.59 -3.18 2.97
C ILE A 627 -22.77 -4.41 2.60
N SER A 628 -23.46 -5.52 2.33
CA SER A 628 -22.92 -6.70 1.64
C SER A 628 -22.93 -6.44 0.14
N MET A 629 -21.76 -6.30 -0.46
CA MET A 629 -21.60 -5.85 -1.84
C MET A 629 -21.58 -7.02 -2.82
N ARG A 630 -22.07 -6.82 -4.05
CA ARG A 630 -22.19 -7.88 -5.06
C ARG A 630 -21.91 -7.44 -6.49
N THR A 631 -21.47 -8.39 -7.29
CA THR A 631 -21.33 -8.32 -8.76
C THR A 631 -22.11 -9.49 -9.39
N PRO A 632 -23.33 -9.28 -9.92
CA PRO A 632 -24.23 -10.38 -10.31
C PRO A 632 -23.75 -11.31 -11.43
N SER A 633 -22.73 -10.89 -12.19
CA SER A 633 -22.27 -11.59 -13.40
C SER A 633 -21.16 -12.61 -13.15
N ILE A 634 -20.71 -12.78 -11.90
CA ILE A 634 -19.58 -13.62 -11.53
C ILE A 634 -19.97 -14.53 -10.35
N SER A 635 -19.23 -15.62 -10.13
CA SER A 635 -19.51 -16.60 -9.06
C SER A 635 -18.22 -16.97 -8.31
N PRO A 636 -18.15 -16.84 -6.98
CA PRO A 636 -19.18 -16.29 -6.09
C PRO A 636 -19.38 -14.79 -6.28
N ASP A 637 -20.64 -14.32 -6.16
CA ASP A 637 -21.05 -12.98 -6.58
C ASP A 637 -20.88 -11.88 -5.52
N PHE A 638 -20.31 -12.17 -4.35
CA PHE A 638 -20.12 -11.21 -3.26
C PHE A 638 -18.73 -10.57 -3.28
N ARG A 639 -18.66 -9.34 -2.76
CA ARG A 639 -17.53 -8.40 -2.87
C ARG A 639 -17.13 -7.82 -1.51
N GLY A 640 -17.24 -8.64 -0.47
CA GLY A 640 -17.03 -8.20 0.89
C GLY A 640 -18.19 -7.37 1.42
N VAL A 641 -17.98 -6.87 2.64
CA VAL A 641 -18.89 -6.03 3.39
C VAL A 641 -18.15 -4.73 3.70
N ARG A 642 -18.81 -3.59 3.55
CA ARG A 642 -18.25 -2.27 3.87
C ARG A 642 -19.27 -1.41 4.61
N VAL A 643 -18.78 -0.51 5.46
CA VAL A 643 -19.58 0.48 6.19
C VAL A 643 -19.56 1.79 5.42
N TYR A 644 -20.70 2.49 5.38
CA TYR A 644 -20.86 3.78 4.74
C TYR A 644 -21.50 4.77 5.71
N ASP A 645 -20.87 5.91 5.95
CA ASP A 645 -21.39 7.03 6.76
C ASP A 645 -21.93 8.11 5.82
N ARG A 646 -23.24 8.33 5.82
CA ARG A 646 -23.91 9.29 4.90
C ARG A 646 -23.58 9.05 3.41
N GLY A 647 -23.08 7.87 3.08
CA GLY A 647 -22.69 7.48 1.72
C GLY A 647 -21.19 7.46 1.46
N ALA A 648 -20.37 8.06 2.33
CA ALA A 648 -18.92 7.96 2.29
C ALA A 648 -18.49 6.57 2.81
N PRO A 649 -17.70 5.79 2.04
CA PRO A 649 -17.18 4.51 2.50
C PRO A 649 -16.15 4.68 3.62
N ARG A 650 -16.14 3.76 4.59
CA ARG A 650 -14.99 3.62 5.51
C ARG A 650 -13.83 2.88 4.82
N PRO A 651 -12.56 3.19 5.13
CA PRO A 651 -11.38 2.62 4.47
C PRO A 651 -11.36 1.08 4.46
N VAL A 652 -11.61 0.48 5.62
CA VAL A 652 -11.50 -0.97 5.80
C VAL A 652 -12.78 -1.68 5.39
N GLN A 653 -12.66 -2.55 4.39
CA GLN A 653 -13.71 -3.51 4.01
C GLN A 653 -13.26 -4.94 4.25
N THR A 654 -14.23 -5.85 4.36
CA THR A 654 -13.88 -7.27 4.39
C THR A 654 -13.46 -7.80 3.02
N ALA A 655 -12.67 -8.88 3.02
CA ALA A 655 -12.11 -9.45 1.80
C ALA A 655 -13.15 -9.72 0.69
N VAL A 656 -12.80 -9.34 -0.54
CA VAL A 656 -13.57 -9.65 -1.76
C VAL A 656 -13.54 -11.15 -2.05
N HIS A 657 -14.58 -11.65 -2.74
CA HIS A 657 -14.69 -13.06 -3.16
C HIS A 657 -14.72 -14.13 -2.05
N THR A 658 -14.56 -13.74 -0.78
CA THR A 658 -14.78 -14.58 0.42
C THR A 658 -15.81 -13.90 1.34
N GLY A 659 -16.36 -14.63 2.32
CA GLY A 659 -17.21 -13.99 3.33
C GLY A 659 -18.72 -14.02 3.14
N SER A 660 -19.37 -12.90 3.48
CA SER A 660 -20.77 -12.79 3.86
C SER A 660 -21.64 -12.27 2.72
N ARG A 661 -22.64 -13.06 2.30
CA ARG A 661 -23.64 -12.62 1.33
C ARG A 661 -24.89 -12.06 2.00
N GLN A 662 -25.25 -12.60 3.15
CA GLN A 662 -26.29 -12.05 4.02
C GLN A 662 -25.61 -11.55 5.29
N ILE A 663 -26.13 -10.47 5.82
CA ILE A 663 -25.63 -9.83 7.03
C ILE A 663 -26.80 -9.52 7.96
N THR A 664 -26.50 -9.43 9.26
CA THR A 664 -27.47 -8.96 10.26
C THR A 664 -26.73 -8.22 11.36
N ILE A 665 -27.29 -7.11 11.83
CA ILE A 665 -26.63 -6.22 12.80
C ILE A 665 -27.02 -6.60 14.22
N ALA A 666 -26.03 -6.67 15.12
CA ALA A 666 -26.25 -6.98 16.54
C ALA A 666 -26.08 -5.75 17.43
N SER A 667 -25.13 -4.89 17.10
CA SER A 667 -24.84 -3.61 17.76
C SER A 667 -24.06 -2.71 16.81
N ASP A 668 -23.72 -1.49 17.22
CA ASP A 668 -22.86 -0.60 16.43
C ASP A 668 -21.42 -1.14 16.23
N GLN A 669 -20.99 -2.10 17.05
CA GLN A 669 -19.65 -2.71 16.96
C GLN A 669 -19.66 -4.14 16.40
N THR A 670 -20.83 -4.75 16.20
CA THR A 670 -20.89 -6.17 15.85
C THR A 670 -22.03 -6.47 14.89
N ALA A 671 -21.68 -7.14 13.80
CA ALA A 671 -22.61 -7.79 12.89
C ALA A 671 -22.26 -9.27 12.71
N TYR A 672 -23.19 -10.02 12.14
CA TYR A 672 -22.96 -11.40 11.74
C TYR A 672 -23.23 -11.56 10.27
N GLY A 673 -22.42 -12.38 9.63
CA GLY A 673 -22.52 -12.64 8.21
C GLY A 673 -22.62 -14.11 7.88
N TYR A 674 -23.27 -14.44 6.77
CA TYR A 674 -23.40 -15.80 6.30
C TYR A 674 -23.16 -15.92 4.80
N ASN A 675 -22.32 -16.88 4.42
CA ASN A 675 -22.09 -17.27 3.05
C ASN A 675 -23.19 -18.23 2.59
N ASN A 676 -24.14 -17.72 1.80
CA ASN A 676 -25.20 -18.53 1.19
C ASN A 676 -25.05 -18.69 -0.34
N ALA A 677 -23.89 -18.34 -0.90
CA ALA A 677 -23.61 -18.32 -2.34
C ALA A 677 -22.63 -19.41 -2.79
N SER A 678 -21.72 -19.85 -1.92
CA SER A 678 -20.81 -20.97 -2.21
C SER A 678 -21.05 -22.14 -1.25
N THR A 679 -20.45 -23.29 -1.56
CA THR A 679 -20.51 -24.48 -0.70
C THR A 679 -19.70 -24.36 0.59
N GLY A 680 -19.00 -23.24 0.79
CA GLY A 680 -18.23 -22.99 2.02
C GLY A 680 -19.12 -22.78 3.25
N PHE A 681 -20.31 -22.19 3.08
CA PHE A 681 -21.29 -21.95 4.16
C PHE A 681 -20.69 -21.39 5.46
N GLY A 682 -19.71 -20.49 5.32
CA GLY A 682 -19.09 -19.79 6.44
C GLY A 682 -20.09 -18.90 7.16
N PHE A 683 -20.03 -18.92 8.48
CA PHE A 683 -20.70 -18.00 9.39
C PHE A 683 -19.64 -17.13 10.06
N TYR A 684 -19.79 -15.82 9.98
CA TYR A 684 -18.76 -14.84 10.31
C TYR A 684 -19.24 -13.91 11.41
N LYS A 685 -18.38 -13.58 12.36
CA LYS A 685 -18.53 -12.38 13.19
C LYS A 685 -17.77 -11.25 12.52
N LEU A 686 -18.47 -10.14 12.36
CA LEU A 686 -17.98 -8.91 11.76
C LEU A 686 -17.80 -7.90 12.89
N ASP A 687 -16.58 -7.38 13.04
CA ASP A 687 -16.27 -6.32 13.99
C ASP A 687 -16.26 -4.99 13.24
N ILE A 688 -17.00 -4.02 13.78
CA ILE A 688 -17.22 -2.71 13.17
C ILE A 688 -16.47 -1.67 14.01
N SER A 689 -15.61 -0.90 13.36
CA SER A 689 -14.76 0.14 13.94
C SER A 689 -14.94 1.46 13.16
N PRO A 690 -14.42 2.60 13.67
CA PRO A 690 -14.37 3.85 12.90
C PRO A 690 -13.61 3.72 11.57
N SER A 691 -12.63 2.82 11.48
CA SER A 691 -11.90 2.55 10.23
C SER A 691 -12.66 1.65 9.25
N GLY A 692 -13.69 0.92 9.68
CA GLY A 692 -14.51 0.10 8.79
C GLY A 692 -14.99 -1.21 9.40
N VAL A 693 -14.82 -2.32 8.67
CA VAL A 693 -15.29 -3.65 9.10
C VAL A 693 -14.31 -4.76 8.76
N THR A 694 -14.02 -5.61 9.73
CA THR A 694 -13.12 -6.77 9.61
C THR A 694 -13.81 -8.07 10.02
N TYR A 695 -13.19 -9.21 9.69
CA TYR A 695 -13.61 -10.51 10.22
C TYR A 695 -12.90 -10.78 11.55
N ASP A 696 -13.67 -11.01 12.62
CA ASP A 696 -13.12 -11.49 13.90
C ASP A 696 -12.82 -12.99 13.82
N TRP A 697 -13.83 -13.79 13.44
CA TRP A 697 -13.68 -15.23 13.25
C TRP A 697 -14.67 -15.81 12.25
N THR A 698 -14.36 -17.02 11.79
CA THR A 698 -15.16 -17.80 10.84
C THR A 698 -15.42 -19.21 11.35
N TYR A 699 -16.69 -19.64 11.32
CA TYR A 699 -17.06 -21.04 11.56
C TYR A 699 -17.80 -21.63 10.37
N GLY A 700 -17.37 -22.81 9.94
CA GLY A 700 -18.02 -23.55 8.88
C GLY A 700 -19.12 -24.47 9.41
N GLY A 701 -20.25 -24.52 8.69
CA GLY A 701 -21.19 -25.64 8.80
C GLY A 701 -22.21 -25.58 9.94
N ILE A 702 -22.37 -24.43 10.61
CA ILE A 702 -23.43 -24.20 11.61
C ILE A 702 -24.79 -24.07 10.92
N VAL A 703 -24.83 -23.26 9.86
CA VAL A 703 -25.95 -23.13 8.93
C VAL A 703 -25.49 -23.71 7.59
N GLN A 704 -26.31 -24.56 6.96
CA GLN A 704 -25.93 -25.28 5.72
C GLN A 704 -27.05 -25.25 4.69
N SER A 705 -27.14 -24.15 3.94
CA SER A 705 -27.99 -24.05 2.77
C SER A 705 -27.75 -22.79 1.94
N PHE A 706 -28.05 -22.91 0.65
CA PHE A 706 -28.17 -21.77 -0.26
C PHE A 706 -29.48 -21.01 -0.01
N ASN A 707 -29.49 -19.71 -0.35
CA ASN A 707 -30.67 -18.84 -0.21
C ASN A 707 -31.26 -18.83 1.21
N VAL A 708 -30.39 -18.95 2.21
CA VAL A 708 -30.77 -18.78 3.61
C VAL A 708 -30.38 -17.38 4.03
N ASP A 709 -31.35 -16.71 4.64
CA ASP A 709 -31.18 -15.41 5.26
C ASP A 709 -31.04 -15.58 6.78
N ILE A 710 -30.43 -14.61 7.44
CA ILE A 710 -30.13 -14.62 8.88
C ILE A 710 -30.65 -13.34 9.55
N LEU A 711 -31.08 -13.48 10.80
CA LEU A 711 -31.61 -12.38 11.60
C LEU A 711 -31.07 -12.49 13.02
N TYR A 712 -30.43 -11.43 13.52
CA TYR A 712 -30.06 -11.32 14.93
C TYR A 712 -31.24 -10.78 15.75
N GLU A 713 -31.55 -11.45 16.87
CA GLU A 713 -32.54 -11.00 17.83
C GLU A 713 -32.23 -11.57 19.23
N GLY A 714 -32.16 -10.70 20.24
CA GLY A 714 -32.01 -11.10 21.64
C GLY A 714 -30.81 -12.01 21.94
N GLY A 715 -29.66 -11.75 21.32
CA GLY A 715 -28.43 -12.53 21.54
C GLY A 715 -28.36 -13.86 20.77
N LYS A 716 -29.25 -14.08 19.80
CA LYS A 716 -29.27 -15.29 18.96
C LYS A 716 -29.37 -14.89 17.50
N VAL A 717 -28.82 -15.72 16.61
CA VAL A 717 -29.04 -15.60 15.16
C VAL A 717 -30.00 -16.69 14.70
N PHE A 718 -31.08 -16.26 14.07
CA PHE A 718 -32.14 -17.10 13.51
C PHE A 718 -31.97 -17.16 12.00
N SER A 719 -32.04 -18.35 11.42
CA SER A 719 -31.97 -18.51 9.97
C SER A 719 -33.30 -18.94 9.38
N THR A 720 -33.53 -18.59 8.11
CA THR A 720 -34.78 -18.94 7.41
C THR A 720 -34.98 -20.44 7.21
N ASN A 721 -33.91 -21.26 7.25
CA ASN A 721 -34.04 -22.72 7.29
C ASN A 721 -34.34 -23.30 8.69
N GLY A 722 -34.48 -22.44 9.70
CA GLY A 722 -34.91 -22.79 11.04
C GLY A 722 -33.79 -23.03 12.05
N THR A 723 -32.51 -22.95 11.66
CA THR A 723 -31.40 -23.06 12.62
C THR A 723 -31.36 -21.85 13.54
N VAL A 724 -31.09 -22.09 14.82
CA VAL A 724 -30.85 -21.04 15.82
C VAL A 724 -29.42 -21.18 16.30
N VAL A 725 -28.66 -20.10 16.24
CA VAL A 725 -27.24 -20.04 16.56
C VAL A 725 -27.04 -19.17 17.80
N ASP A 726 -26.22 -19.65 18.74
CA ASP A 726 -25.59 -18.77 19.73
C ASP A 726 -24.36 -18.18 19.05
N PRO A 727 -24.35 -16.88 18.73
CA PRO A 727 -23.25 -16.31 17.97
C PRO A 727 -22.07 -15.92 18.87
N THR A 728 -22.15 -16.05 20.21
CA THR A 728 -21.03 -15.78 21.12
C THR A 728 -20.11 -17.00 21.28
N ILE A 729 -20.71 -18.19 21.15
CA ILE A 729 -20.01 -19.47 21.09
C ILE A 729 -20.66 -20.18 19.89
N PRO A 730 -20.12 -20.02 18.67
CA PRO A 730 -20.83 -20.24 17.40
C PRO A 730 -21.24 -21.71 17.21
N VAL A 731 -22.35 -22.07 17.85
CA VAL A 731 -22.94 -23.40 17.88
C VAL A 731 -24.43 -23.31 17.60
N ALA A 732 -24.94 -24.33 16.92
CA ALA A 732 -26.39 -24.48 16.74
C ALA A 732 -27.03 -24.85 18.08
N LEU A 733 -27.89 -23.98 18.60
CA LEU A 733 -28.67 -24.21 19.82
C LEU A 733 -29.87 -25.13 19.57
N GLY A 734 -30.41 -25.11 18.35
CA GLY A 734 -31.60 -25.86 17.98
C GLY A 734 -32.02 -25.61 16.54
N THR A 735 -33.11 -26.29 16.14
CA THR A 735 -33.68 -26.13 14.79
C THR A 735 -35.19 -26.22 14.85
N PHE A 736 -35.87 -25.23 14.28
CA PHE A 736 -37.31 -25.29 14.06
C PHE A 736 -37.63 -26.21 12.89
N SER A 737 -38.69 -27.01 13.02
CA SER A 737 -39.17 -27.85 11.92
C SER A 737 -39.95 -27.02 10.90
N VAL A 738 -39.22 -26.29 10.05
CA VAL A 738 -39.75 -25.43 8.99
C VAL A 738 -39.11 -25.76 7.64
N ALA A 739 -39.77 -25.37 6.55
CA ALA A 739 -39.09 -25.22 5.26
C ALA A 739 -38.29 -23.92 5.26
N ASN A 740 -37.34 -23.75 4.33
CA ASN A 740 -36.65 -22.47 4.15
C ASN A 740 -37.68 -21.35 3.87
N SER A 741 -37.99 -20.54 4.88
CA SER A 741 -39.10 -19.58 4.90
C SER A 741 -38.66 -18.30 5.61
N PRO A 742 -39.12 -17.11 5.15
CA PRO A 742 -38.81 -15.86 5.82
C PRO A 742 -39.19 -15.91 7.30
N CYS A 743 -38.30 -15.42 8.14
CA CYS A 743 -38.44 -15.48 9.59
C CYS A 743 -38.33 -14.10 10.26
N ALA A 744 -38.95 -13.99 11.42
CA ALA A 744 -38.75 -12.90 12.37
C ALA A 744 -38.70 -13.50 13.78
N ALA A 745 -38.15 -12.78 14.74
CA ALA A 745 -38.14 -13.21 16.14
C ALA A 745 -38.53 -12.03 17.06
N ASP A 746 -38.92 -12.36 18.28
CA ASP A 746 -39.06 -11.40 19.36
C ASP A 746 -38.63 -12.06 20.67
N SER A 747 -37.51 -11.56 21.19
CA SER A 747 -36.90 -12.06 22.41
C SER A 747 -37.69 -11.70 23.67
N ALA A 748 -38.48 -10.63 23.65
CA ALA A 748 -39.34 -10.24 24.78
C ALA A 748 -40.52 -11.19 24.98
N PHE A 749 -41.04 -11.80 23.90
CA PHE A 749 -42.04 -12.87 24.00
C PHE A 749 -41.44 -14.27 23.95
N GLY A 750 -40.16 -14.41 23.60
CA GLY A 750 -39.52 -15.70 23.42
C GLY A 750 -40.08 -16.46 22.22
N GLU A 751 -40.56 -15.76 21.19
CA GLU A 751 -41.24 -16.33 20.03
C GLU A 751 -40.45 -16.13 18.74
N ALA A 752 -40.47 -17.13 17.85
CA ALA A 752 -40.01 -17.04 16.47
C ALA A 752 -41.18 -17.25 15.49
N TYR A 753 -41.21 -16.48 14.42
CA TYR A 753 -42.29 -16.41 13.45
C TYR A 753 -41.78 -16.84 12.08
N PHE A 754 -42.49 -17.74 11.41
CA PHE A 754 -42.16 -18.18 10.05
C PHE A 754 -43.38 -18.03 9.14
N ALA A 755 -43.23 -17.33 8.01
CA ALA A 755 -44.31 -17.24 7.02
C ALA A 755 -44.41 -18.54 6.21
N VAL A 756 -45.32 -19.43 6.60
CA VAL A 756 -45.56 -20.73 5.94
C VAL A 756 -46.32 -20.55 4.63
N SER A 757 -47.19 -19.55 4.54
CA SER A 757 -47.91 -19.16 3.33
C SER A 757 -48.34 -17.70 3.38
N ALA A 758 -48.88 -17.17 2.28
CA ALA A 758 -49.44 -15.83 2.20
C ALA A 758 -50.59 -15.54 3.22
N SER A 759 -51.15 -16.58 3.84
CA SER A 759 -52.27 -16.48 4.79
C SER A 759 -51.97 -17.06 6.18
N THR A 760 -50.75 -17.56 6.43
CA THR A 760 -50.46 -18.28 7.68
C THR A 760 -49.03 -18.07 8.13
N ILE A 761 -48.87 -17.67 9.39
CA ILE A 761 -47.60 -17.58 10.12
C ILE A 761 -47.57 -18.70 11.17
N ALA A 762 -46.51 -19.49 11.20
CA ALA A 762 -46.25 -20.43 12.28
C ALA A 762 -45.44 -19.74 13.38
N VAL A 763 -45.83 -19.94 14.64
CA VAL A 763 -45.16 -19.37 15.81
C VAL A 763 -44.56 -20.49 16.63
N TYR A 764 -43.26 -20.37 16.90
CA TYR A 764 -42.46 -21.33 17.66
C TYR A 764 -41.93 -20.69 18.93
N ASP A 765 -41.78 -21.50 19.97
CA ASP A 765 -41.09 -21.11 21.20
C ASP A 765 -39.57 -21.22 21.02
N THR A 766 -38.85 -20.15 21.33
CA THR A 766 -37.39 -20.02 21.08
C THR A 766 -36.51 -20.77 22.08
N THR A 767 -37.10 -21.47 23.05
CA THR A 767 -36.39 -22.27 24.05
C THR A 767 -36.54 -23.77 23.77
N SER A 768 -37.75 -24.21 23.48
CA SER A 768 -38.11 -25.60 23.20
C SER A 768 -38.06 -25.96 21.71
N TYR A 769 -38.03 -24.95 20.83
CA TYR A 769 -38.05 -25.09 19.36
C TYR A 769 -39.31 -25.79 18.80
N LEU A 770 -40.37 -25.86 19.60
CA LEU A 770 -41.63 -26.50 19.23
C LEU A 770 -42.63 -25.48 18.66
N LEU A 771 -43.43 -25.93 17.69
CA LEU A 771 -44.55 -25.16 17.17
C LEU A 771 -45.60 -24.96 18.27
N GLU A 772 -45.91 -23.71 18.59
CA GLU A 772 -46.95 -23.38 19.54
C GLU A 772 -48.31 -23.23 18.87
N ARG A 773 -48.36 -22.45 17.78
CA ARG A 773 -49.61 -22.09 17.10
C ARG A 773 -49.39 -21.65 15.66
N ASN A 774 -50.50 -21.62 14.90
CA ASN A 774 -50.56 -20.98 13.59
C ASN A 774 -51.46 -19.76 13.68
N VAL A 775 -51.00 -18.62 13.18
CA VAL A 775 -51.74 -17.36 13.11
C VAL A 775 -52.25 -17.17 11.68
N ALA A 776 -53.56 -17.02 11.54
CA ALA A 776 -54.17 -16.64 10.27
C ALA A 776 -54.00 -15.13 10.04
N VAL A 777 -53.46 -14.76 8.88
CA VAL A 777 -53.34 -13.35 8.46
C VAL A 777 -54.33 -13.05 7.33
N THR A 778 -54.80 -11.80 7.25
CA THR A 778 -55.79 -11.36 6.27
C THR A 778 -55.31 -10.14 5.49
N GLY A 779 -55.55 -10.11 4.18
CA GLY A 779 -55.16 -8.98 3.33
C GLY A 779 -55.08 -9.39 1.87
N THR A 780 -54.13 -8.80 1.15
CA THR A 780 -53.98 -8.95 -0.31
C THR A 780 -52.81 -9.85 -0.71
N ALA A 781 -52.02 -10.35 0.24
CA ALA A 781 -50.85 -11.18 -0.07
C ALA A 781 -51.26 -12.47 -0.80
N SER A 782 -50.48 -12.83 -1.81
CA SER A 782 -50.65 -14.05 -2.59
C SER A 782 -49.33 -14.53 -3.20
N GLY A 783 -49.17 -15.85 -3.34
CA GLY A 783 -47.92 -16.48 -3.78
C GLY A 783 -46.98 -16.83 -2.62
N SER A 784 -45.70 -17.01 -2.92
CA SER A 784 -44.67 -17.31 -1.93
C SER A 784 -44.38 -16.09 -1.04
N PRO A 785 -44.28 -16.27 0.29
CA PRO A 785 -43.78 -15.24 1.19
C PRO A 785 -42.40 -14.74 0.79
N LEU A 786 -42.24 -13.42 0.85
CA LEU A 786 -40.97 -12.72 0.68
C LEU A 786 -40.41 -12.33 2.04
N ALA A 787 -41.27 -11.85 2.96
CA ALA A 787 -40.89 -11.45 4.30
C ALA A 787 -42.01 -11.76 5.30
N VAL A 788 -41.61 -11.97 6.56
CA VAL A 788 -42.50 -11.87 7.71
C VAL A 788 -41.97 -10.75 8.59
N VAL A 789 -42.83 -9.81 8.95
CA VAL A 789 -42.42 -8.62 9.68
C VAL A 789 -43.33 -8.39 10.87
N ARG A 790 -42.73 -7.89 11.94
CA ARG A 790 -43.43 -7.44 13.14
C ARG A 790 -43.71 -5.96 13.04
N TRP A 791 -44.94 -5.54 13.29
CA TRP A 791 -45.32 -4.13 13.26
C TRP A 791 -46.00 -3.72 14.56
N GLY A 792 -45.59 -2.59 15.13
CA GLY A 792 -46.03 -2.16 16.44
C GLY A 792 -45.73 -3.19 17.54
N SER A 793 -46.42 -3.08 18.68
CA SER A 793 -46.10 -3.90 19.85
C SER A 793 -46.35 -5.40 19.66
N GLN A 794 -47.26 -5.79 18.75
CA GLN A 794 -47.65 -7.20 18.58
C GLN A 794 -48.26 -7.54 17.20
N GLY A 795 -48.26 -6.63 16.22
CA GLY A 795 -48.78 -6.91 14.90
C GLY A 795 -47.84 -7.83 14.11
N LEU A 796 -48.42 -8.71 13.29
CA LEU A 796 -47.68 -9.55 12.35
C LEU A 796 -48.14 -9.27 10.93
N ALA A 797 -47.22 -9.31 9.98
CA ALA A 797 -47.53 -9.23 8.56
C ALA A 797 -46.74 -10.27 7.75
N VAL A 798 -47.42 -10.87 6.77
CA VAL A 798 -46.79 -11.61 5.68
C VAL A 798 -46.80 -10.72 4.46
N VAL A 799 -45.62 -10.52 3.89
CA VAL A 799 -45.44 -9.80 2.63
C VAL A 799 -45.08 -10.81 1.55
N THR A 800 -45.74 -10.73 0.41
CA THR A 800 -45.37 -11.46 -0.81
C THR A 800 -45.06 -10.47 -1.91
N ALA A 801 -44.52 -10.93 -3.03
CA ALA A 801 -44.32 -10.08 -4.20
C ALA A 801 -45.61 -9.40 -4.72
N ASN A 802 -46.80 -9.84 -4.30
CA ASN A 802 -48.09 -9.37 -4.84
C ASN A 802 -48.97 -8.61 -3.85
N GLY A 803 -48.62 -8.55 -2.56
CA GLY A 803 -49.42 -7.85 -1.55
C GLY A 803 -49.02 -8.14 -0.11
N VAL A 804 -49.83 -7.64 0.82
CA VAL A 804 -49.58 -7.71 2.27
C VAL A 804 -50.81 -8.28 2.97
N SER A 805 -50.59 -9.23 3.88
CA SER A 805 -51.60 -9.78 4.77
C SER A 805 -51.16 -9.59 6.21
N VAL A 806 -52.07 -9.10 7.06
CA VAL A 806 -51.77 -8.70 8.44
C VAL A 806 -52.63 -9.46 9.44
N ALA A 807 -52.14 -9.57 10.67
CA ALA A 807 -52.93 -9.90 11.84
C ALA A 807 -52.57 -8.92 12.98
N ALA A 808 -53.60 -8.35 13.61
CA ALA A 808 -53.44 -7.70 14.91
C ALA A 808 -53.41 -8.80 15.98
N SER A 809 -52.47 -8.75 16.92
CA SER A 809 -52.43 -9.77 17.99
C SER A 809 -53.61 -9.66 18.96
N GLY A 810 -53.87 -10.78 19.62
CA GLY A 810 -55.07 -11.05 20.41
C GLY A 810 -55.95 -12.12 19.76
N ALA A 811 -55.68 -12.49 18.50
CA ALA A 811 -56.22 -13.72 17.92
C ALA A 811 -55.56 -14.94 18.60
N GLY A 812 -56.05 -15.28 19.79
CA GLY A 812 -55.99 -16.64 20.31
C GLY A 812 -56.65 -17.63 19.33
N PRO A 813 -56.48 -18.94 19.56
CA PRO A 813 -56.74 -20.01 18.58
C PRO A 813 -58.11 -19.97 17.91
#